data_AF-A0A444RPH1-F1
#
_entry.id   AF-A0A444RPH1-F1
#
_cell.length_a   1.000
_cell.length_b   1.000
_cell.length_c   1.000
_cell.angle_alpha   90.00
_cell.angle_beta   90.00
_cell.angle_gamma   90.00
#
_symmetry.space_group_name_H-M   'P 1'
#
loop_
_entity.id
_entity.type
_entity.pdbx_description
1 polymer ?
#
loop_
_entity_poly.entity_id
_entity_poly.type
_entity_poly.pdbx_seq_one_letter_code
_entity_poly.pdbx_strand_id
1 'polypeptide(L)'
;MADHKSRPEGDEKPSYDIERDATSSTDDSATIHAPAPASGDTDGRSTADHEGKTANPDSALSQSAEAEASAPSDEPEAGRTKLQTTVIVGSLCAALFLSALDITIITTAVPTIAQEFRSSAGFVWIGSAYTLANAACVPIWGKVSDIFGRKNILLTAIAVFWVGSLLCGVSVNMGMLIGARAVQGIGGGGIIVLVNICISDLFSLRQRGFYFGITGIVWAFSSAVGPVLGGVFTSQVTWRWCFYINLPISGVGAVALFFVLKLHNPRTPLGKGLQAIDWVGCLTIIGGTLMVLFGLEFGGVNFPWDSATVICLLVFGAVTIGLFIFNELKFARYPVIPLHLFRDLSTVACFVLTFCHAFVFISGSYWLPLYYQGVLGVSSLLSGVYLLPYAVSLSISSAISGWLIRKTGNYVYLITGGLAIMTLGFGLFYDLPGTPNYAKIILYQIVAGIGIGPNFQAPLIAIQTNAEPRDMASATATFSFVRQIATSISVVIGGVVFANEMDSQRPRLVEELGPSLADQLSGHNAASNVGLVGDLKGDEGRIARGAFLTSMRTMFIVYVAFAAFGLAASLLVRQKRLSKDHKEHQTGLKTLRSRTDRSPANNDNTLGSGLLALCATAQAASLQQITNFGANPSNAKMYIYVPDNVVATPPIVVAVHYCSGTAQAYFSGTPYRQLADQHGFIVIYPESPYSGTCWDVSSPASLTYEGGGNSNAIANMVRWTLSQHNGDAARVFVTGTSSGAMMTNVLAATYPDMFAAGIAYAGVPAGCFYTGTVNGWNSTCSQGNAVFSAELWAQTARNMRPGYTGPRPKMQIYHGALDTTLYPRNYNETIKQWSAVFGYPGTPVSVGPGPSSQFVREIYGDRLQGLWGASVSHSVPIQGAEDMRWFGIGQGGTSPPPLTTTVRPPATTTTNVAVPPPATTTAAPPGGCSTARWGQCGGQGWTGCTVCASPYTCRAQNQWYSQCL
;
A
#
# COMPACT_ATOMS: atom_id res chain seq x y z
N MET A 1 -49.45 50.34 26.01
CA MET A 1 -50.08 51.31 25.11
C MET A 1 -50.50 50.56 23.85
N ALA A 2 -51.83 50.51 23.65
CA ALA A 2 -52.69 50.04 22.53
C ALA A 2 -52.04 49.27 21.35
N ASP A 3 -52.42 48.02 21.07
CA ASP A 3 -53.64 47.53 20.38
C ASP A 3 -53.72 47.88 18.88
N HIS A 4 -53.72 46.88 17.98
CA HIS A 4 -54.99 46.28 17.54
C HIS A 4 -54.84 45.08 16.57
N LYS A 5 -55.77 44.14 16.76
CA LYS A 5 -56.45 43.22 15.82
C LYS A 5 -56.03 41.73 15.75
N SER A 6 -56.63 41.01 16.71
CA SER A 6 -57.69 39.99 16.52
C SER A 6 -57.33 38.56 16.06
N ARG A 7 -57.14 37.71 17.08
CA ARG A 7 -57.60 36.30 17.27
C ARG A 7 -59.15 36.16 17.14
N PRO A 8 -59.84 34.98 17.23
CA PRO A 8 -59.51 33.75 18.02
C PRO A 8 -59.96 32.37 17.41
N GLU A 9 -59.44 31.23 17.92
CA GLU A 9 -60.12 30.12 18.68
C GLU A 9 -61.07 29.17 17.92
N GLY A 10 -61.08 27.88 18.31
CA GLY A 10 -62.28 27.05 18.17
C GLY A 10 -62.06 25.54 17.95
N ASP A 11 -62.48 24.75 18.94
CA ASP A 11 -62.47 23.30 19.10
C ASP A 11 -63.39 22.47 18.18
N GLU A 12 -63.09 21.16 18.17
CA GLU A 12 -63.98 19.97 18.15
C GLU A 12 -64.99 19.65 17.01
N LYS A 13 -65.06 18.33 16.73
CA LYS A 13 -66.03 17.47 16.00
C LYS A 13 -67.53 17.90 16.12
N PRO A 14 -68.53 17.38 15.36
CA PRO A 14 -68.66 16.03 14.74
C PRO A 14 -69.45 15.95 13.40
N SER A 15 -69.82 14.73 12.95
CA SER A 15 -71.16 14.36 12.44
C SER A 15 -71.28 13.71 11.04
N TYR A 16 -71.60 12.40 11.08
CA TYR A 16 -72.55 11.63 10.27
C TYR A 16 -72.23 10.99 8.91
N ASP A 17 -72.53 9.69 8.89
CA ASP A 17 -72.76 8.74 7.81
C ASP A 17 -73.78 9.20 6.75
N ILE A 18 -73.79 8.53 5.57
CA ILE A 18 -74.91 7.70 5.08
C ILE A 18 -74.70 7.27 3.59
N GLU A 19 -75.09 6.01 3.32
CA GLU A 19 -75.59 5.40 2.06
C GLU A 19 -74.70 4.82 0.93
N ARG A 20 -74.70 3.47 0.91
CA ARG A 20 -75.43 2.53 -0.01
C ARG A 20 -75.01 2.27 -1.48
N ASP A 21 -75.16 0.96 -1.75
CA ASP A 21 -75.54 0.24 -2.99
C ASP A 21 -74.46 0.20 -4.11
N ALA A 22 -74.18 -0.92 -4.80
CA ALA A 22 -75.09 -1.91 -5.37
C ALA A 22 -74.31 -3.08 -6.00
N THR A 23 -74.89 -4.27 -5.91
CA THR A 23 -74.64 -5.52 -6.67
C THR A 23 -75.20 -5.46 -8.09
N SER A 24 -74.68 -6.16 -9.11
CA SER A 24 -75.11 -7.51 -9.58
C SER A 24 -74.60 -7.71 -11.03
N SER A 25 -74.22 -8.90 -11.51
CA SER A 25 -75.04 -9.96 -12.15
C SER A 25 -74.04 -10.89 -12.93
N THR A 26 -74.20 -12.18 -13.23
CA THR A 26 -75.35 -13.11 -13.40
C THR A 26 -74.87 -14.58 -13.40
N ASP A 27 -75.85 -15.49 -13.32
CA ASP A 27 -75.91 -16.91 -13.74
C ASP A 27 -75.77 -18.05 -12.70
N ASP A 28 -76.94 -18.34 -12.12
CA ASP A 28 -77.80 -19.51 -12.39
C ASP A 28 -77.69 -20.85 -11.62
N SER A 29 -78.83 -21.12 -10.95
CA SER A 29 -79.58 -22.37 -10.71
C SER A 29 -79.05 -23.56 -9.86
N ALA A 30 -79.83 -23.82 -8.78
CA ALA A 30 -80.61 -25.07 -8.54
C ALA A 30 -80.29 -25.95 -7.30
N THR A 31 -81.10 -25.74 -6.25
CA THR A 31 -81.98 -26.71 -5.53
C THR A 31 -81.51 -28.11 -5.05
N ILE A 32 -81.60 -28.39 -3.74
CA ILE A 32 -82.50 -29.37 -3.03
C ILE A 32 -81.94 -29.94 -1.69
N HIS A 33 -82.91 -30.10 -0.76
CA HIS A 33 -82.99 -30.64 0.61
C HIS A 33 -82.17 -31.89 1.05
N ALA A 34 -81.67 -31.83 2.31
CA ALA A 34 -81.87 -32.70 3.51
C ALA A 34 -81.93 -34.25 3.41
N PRO A 35 -81.91 -35.06 4.52
CA PRO A 35 -81.66 -34.81 5.95
C PRO A 35 -80.69 -35.84 6.64
N ALA A 36 -80.51 -35.72 7.97
CA ALA A 36 -79.75 -36.58 8.91
C ALA A 36 -80.48 -37.93 9.27
N PRO A 37 -80.20 -38.72 10.35
CA PRO A 37 -79.04 -38.90 11.29
C PRO A 37 -78.74 -40.40 11.70
N ALA A 38 -77.76 -40.58 12.62
CA ALA A 38 -77.68 -41.51 13.78
C ALA A 38 -77.56 -43.08 13.72
N SER A 39 -76.63 -43.56 14.57
CA SER A 39 -76.68 -44.73 15.50
C SER A 39 -76.54 -46.20 15.03
N GLY A 40 -75.84 -47.02 15.84
CA GLY A 40 -76.25 -48.42 16.09
C GLY A 40 -75.20 -49.54 15.93
N ASP A 41 -74.41 -49.76 16.98
CA ASP A 41 -74.08 -51.01 17.69
C ASP A 41 -74.10 -52.44 17.07
N THR A 42 -73.19 -53.26 17.64
CA THR A 42 -73.22 -54.71 17.95
C THR A 42 -72.77 -55.80 16.95
N ASP A 43 -71.71 -56.51 17.43
CA ASP A 43 -71.52 -57.96 17.57
C ASP A 43 -71.47 -58.94 16.37
N GLY A 44 -70.35 -59.68 16.33
CA GLY A 44 -70.43 -61.09 16.72
C GLY A 44 -69.95 -62.17 15.74
N ARG A 45 -68.78 -62.76 16.07
CA ARG A 45 -68.31 -64.15 15.81
C ARG A 45 -68.02 -64.59 14.36
N SER A 46 -67.14 -65.57 14.09
CA SER A 46 -65.91 -66.14 14.65
C SER A 46 -65.59 -67.39 13.80
N THR A 47 -64.30 -67.74 13.71
CA THR A 47 -63.69 -69.02 13.26
C THR A 47 -63.63 -69.29 11.75
N ALA A 48 -62.57 -69.86 11.18
CA ALA A 48 -61.18 -70.09 11.57
C ALA A 48 -60.45 -70.61 10.31
N ASP A 49 -59.16 -70.28 10.15
CA ASP A 49 -58.05 -71.21 9.90
C ASP A 49 -56.94 -70.72 8.95
N HIS A 50 -55.74 -70.90 9.50
CA HIS A 50 -54.45 -71.23 8.90
C HIS A 50 -53.35 -70.17 8.65
N GLU A 51 -52.27 -70.42 9.41
CA GLU A 51 -50.84 -70.14 9.23
C GLU A 51 -50.22 -68.88 9.85
N GLY A 52 -49.43 -69.13 10.90
CA GLY A 52 -48.71 -68.13 11.68
C GLY A 52 -47.31 -67.81 11.18
N LYS A 53 -46.96 -66.53 11.33
CA LYS A 53 -45.60 -66.07 11.68
C LYS A 53 -45.75 -64.97 12.73
N THR A 54 -45.13 -65.21 13.88
CA THR A 54 -45.06 -64.36 15.06
C THR A 54 -44.43 -63.00 14.77
N ALA A 55 -45.20 -61.93 14.96
CA ALA A 55 -44.73 -60.54 15.00
C ALA A 55 -44.37 -60.15 16.44
N ASN A 56 -43.25 -59.44 16.58
CA ASN A 56 -42.66 -59.03 17.86
C ASN A 56 -43.46 -57.89 18.53
N PRO A 57 -43.57 -57.84 19.87
CA PRO A 57 -44.39 -56.85 20.58
C PRO A 57 -43.57 -55.60 20.88
N ASP A 58 -43.60 -54.60 20.00
CA ASP A 58 -43.06 -53.25 20.31
C ASP A 58 -43.86 -52.10 19.67
N SER A 59 -44.98 -52.38 19.01
CA SER A 59 -45.73 -51.38 18.24
C SER A 59 -47.01 -50.87 18.90
N ALA A 60 -47.23 -51.13 20.19
CA ALA A 60 -48.44 -50.72 20.92
C ALA A 60 -48.18 -49.68 22.04
N LEU A 61 -47.03 -48.99 22.00
CA LEU A 61 -46.71 -47.85 22.87
C LEU A 61 -46.52 -46.53 22.10
N SER A 62 -46.86 -46.47 20.81
CA SER A 62 -46.54 -45.32 19.95
C SER A 62 -47.73 -44.63 19.27
N GLN A 63 -48.98 -44.86 19.71
CA GLN A 63 -50.16 -44.23 19.07
C GLN A 63 -51.14 -43.54 20.04
N SER A 64 -50.74 -43.28 21.28
CA SER A 64 -51.51 -42.49 22.25
C SER A 64 -50.74 -41.31 22.85
N ALA A 65 -49.67 -40.86 22.17
CA ALA A 65 -48.88 -39.68 22.54
C ALA A 65 -48.74 -38.65 21.38
N GLU A 66 -49.71 -38.61 20.45
CA GLU A 66 -49.75 -37.64 19.34
C GLU A 66 -50.83 -36.54 19.51
N ALA A 67 -51.32 -36.36 20.74
CA ALA A 67 -52.08 -35.17 21.14
C ALA A 67 -51.40 -34.56 22.37
N GLU A 68 -51.03 -33.28 22.30
CA GLU A 68 -50.27 -32.51 23.30
C GLU A 68 -48.73 -32.65 23.29
N ALA A 69 -48.11 -32.22 22.20
CA ALA A 69 -46.80 -31.56 22.27
C ALA A 69 -46.73 -30.46 21.21
N SER A 70 -47.41 -29.34 21.45
CA SER A 70 -47.05 -28.08 20.82
C SER A 70 -45.64 -27.71 21.27
N ALA A 71 -44.65 -28.12 20.46
CA ALA A 71 -43.26 -27.70 20.63
C ALA A 71 -43.23 -26.16 20.75
N PRO A 72 -42.53 -25.60 21.76
CA PRO A 72 -42.35 -24.16 21.83
C PRO A 72 -41.68 -23.71 20.53
N SER A 73 -42.12 -22.58 19.99
CA SER A 73 -41.50 -21.95 18.82
C SER A 73 -40.00 -21.75 19.04
N ASP A 74 -39.17 -22.56 18.38
CA ASP A 74 -37.70 -22.44 18.29
C ASP A 74 -37.27 -21.19 17.48
N GLU A 75 -37.84 -20.02 17.77
CA GLU A 75 -37.30 -18.77 17.26
C GLU A 75 -36.25 -18.25 18.27
N PRO A 76 -34.98 -18.03 17.85
CA PRO A 76 -33.87 -17.58 18.72
C PRO A 76 -34.13 -16.21 19.36
N GLU A 77 -35.16 -15.52 18.89
CA GLU A 77 -35.62 -14.21 19.30
C GLU A 77 -36.57 -14.26 20.51
N ALA A 78 -37.22 -15.41 20.76
CA ALA A 78 -38.24 -15.57 21.79
C ALA A 78 -37.72 -15.33 23.22
N GLY A 79 -36.40 -15.46 23.43
CA GLY A 79 -35.74 -15.26 24.73
C GLY A 79 -35.13 -13.86 24.96
N ARG A 80 -35.16 -12.94 23.98
CA ARG A 80 -34.49 -11.63 24.07
C ARG A 80 -35.49 -10.48 24.13
N THR A 81 -35.28 -9.51 25.01
CA THR A 81 -36.12 -8.31 25.04
C THR A 81 -35.81 -7.42 23.83
N LYS A 82 -36.79 -6.63 23.37
CA LYS A 82 -36.59 -5.64 22.28
C LYS A 82 -35.41 -4.70 22.58
N LEU A 83 -35.24 -4.31 23.83
CA LEU A 83 -34.12 -3.47 24.27
C LEU A 83 -32.77 -4.19 24.09
N GLN A 84 -32.66 -5.45 24.50
CA GLN A 84 -31.44 -6.24 24.33
C GLN A 84 -31.07 -6.38 22.85
N THR A 85 -32.04 -6.70 21.98
CA THR A 85 -31.82 -6.82 20.54
C THR A 85 -31.35 -5.50 19.93
N THR A 86 -31.98 -4.38 20.29
CA THR A 86 -31.58 -3.05 19.82
C THR A 86 -30.16 -2.69 20.25
N VAL A 87 -29.78 -2.96 21.50
CA VAL A 87 -28.43 -2.65 21.99
C VAL A 87 -27.38 -3.55 21.33
N ILE A 88 -27.66 -4.83 21.12
CA ILE A 88 -26.74 -5.75 20.41
C ILE A 88 -26.52 -5.28 18.97
N VAL A 89 -27.60 -5.08 18.22
CA VAL A 89 -27.52 -4.68 16.80
C VAL A 89 -26.91 -3.30 16.68
N GLY A 90 -27.29 -2.35 17.55
CA GLY A 90 -26.72 -1.01 17.58
C GLY A 90 -25.20 -1.03 17.83
N SER A 91 -24.73 -1.88 18.75
CA SER A 91 -23.30 -2.02 19.04
C SER A 91 -22.52 -2.66 17.89
N LEU A 92 -23.08 -3.68 17.24
CA LEU A 92 -22.50 -4.30 16.04
C LEU A 92 -22.45 -3.30 14.86
N CYS A 93 -23.51 -2.52 14.68
CA CYS A 93 -23.59 -1.47 13.67
C CYS A 93 -22.61 -0.33 13.94
N ALA A 94 -22.39 0.05 15.20
CA ALA A 94 -21.38 1.05 15.56
C ALA A 94 -19.95 0.58 15.24
N ALA A 95 -19.62 -0.68 15.53
CA ALA A 95 -18.34 -1.26 15.15
C ALA A 95 -18.16 -1.30 13.62
N LEU A 96 -19.19 -1.76 12.90
CA LEU A 96 -19.19 -1.78 11.44
C LEU A 96 -19.06 -0.38 10.84
N PHE A 97 -19.76 0.60 11.41
CA PHE A 97 -19.73 2.01 10.99
C PHE A 97 -18.30 2.54 10.98
N LEU A 98 -17.54 2.32 12.06
CA LEU A 98 -16.16 2.80 12.13
C LEU A 98 -15.26 2.15 11.08
N SER A 99 -15.35 0.83 10.94
CA SER A 99 -14.53 0.11 9.96
C SER A 99 -14.88 0.49 8.51
N ALA A 100 -16.15 0.80 8.23
CA ALA A 100 -16.59 1.30 6.94
C ALA A 100 -16.22 2.78 6.74
N LEU A 101 -16.33 3.61 7.77
CA LEU A 101 -15.94 5.01 7.76
C LEU A 101 -14.46 5.18 7.42
N ASP A 102 -13.57 4.34 7.95
CA ASP A 102 -12.13 4.38 7.67
C ASP A 102 -11.73 4.14 6.21
N ILE A 103 -12.60 3.45 5.46
CA ILE A 103 -12.40 3.24 4.03
C ILE A 103 -12.67 4.55 3.27
N THR A 104 -13.64 5.33 3.72
CA THR A 104 -14.19 6.47 2.96
C THR A 104 -13.69 7.82 3.48
N ILE A 105 -13.42 7.97 4.78
CA ILE A 105 -12.95 9.20 5.41
C ILE A 105 -11.59 9.66 4.89
N ILE A 106 -10.73 8.70 4.53
CA ILE A 106 -9.39 9.01 4.08
C ILE A 106 -9.37 9.61 2.67
N THR A 107 -10.37 9.32 1.82
CA THR A 107 -10.39 9.68 0.39
C THR A 107 -10.25 11.18 0.12
N THR A 108 -10.78 12.03 1.01
CA THR A 108 -10.65 13.49 0.91
C THR A 108 -9.40 14.05 1.58
N ALA A 109 -8.74 13.26 2.43
CA ALA A 109 -7.51 13.61 3.13
C ALA A 109 -6.24 13.11 2.40
N VAL A 110 -6.34 12.08 1.56
CA VAL A 110 -5.22 11.46 0.84
C VAL A 110 -4.32 12.50 0.13
N PRO A 111 -4.85 13.47 -0.67
CA PRO A 111 -3.98 14.43 -1.36
C PRO A 111 -3.15 15.27 -0.39
N THR A 112 -3.77 15.76 0.68
CA THR A 112 -3.10 16.58 1.70
C THR A 112 -2.03 15.78 2.44
N ILE A 113 -2.30 14.52 2.78
CA ILE A 113 -1.31 13.65 3.44
C ILE A 113 -0.13 13.34 2.50
N ALA A 114 -0.41 13.03 1.23
CA ALA A 114 0.60 12.77 0.22
C ALA A 114 1.51 14.00 0.01
N GLN A 115 0.93 15.20 0.04
CA GLN A 115 1.65 16.46 -0.06
C GLN A 115 2.50 16.77 1.19
N GLU A 116 1.94 16.61 2.41
CA GLU A 116 2.65 16.83 3.68
C GLU A 116 3.90 15.95 3.79
N PHE A 117 3.78 14.67 3.43
CA PHE A 117 4.89 13.72 3.43
C PHE A 117 5.70 13.69 2.13
N ARG A 118 5.40 14.58 1.15
CA ARG A 118 6.08 14.71 -0.15
C ARG A 118 6.28 13.38 -0.88
N SER A 119 5.24 12.55 -0.91
CA SER A 119 5.31 11.19 -1.45
C SER A 119 4.17 10.95 -2.43
N SER A 120 4.49 10.96 -3.74
CA SER A 120 3.53 10.67 -4.82
C SER A 120 2.95 9.26 -4.72
N ALA A 121 3.77 8.27 -4.34
CA ALA A 121 3.31 6.91 -4.04
C ALA A 121 2.30 6.85 -2.89
N GLY A 122 2.29 7.84 -2.00
CA GLY A 122 1.38 7.88 -0.85
C GLY A 122 -0.09 7.94 -1.25
N PHE A 123 -0.40 8.52 -2.41
CA PHE A 123 -1.79 8.70 -2.86
C PHE A 123 -2.52 7.35 -2.96
N VAL A 124 -1.91 6.37 -3.61
CA VAL A 124 -2.51 5.04 -3.79
C VAL A 124 -2.32 4.20 -2.52
N TRP A 125 -1.11 4.21 -1.94
CA TRP A 125 -0.75 3.31 -0.84
C TRP A 125 -1.49 3.54 0.48
N ILE A 126 -1.89 4.79 0.80
CA ILE A 126 -2.64 5.07 2.04
C ILE A 126 -3.99 4.34 2.05
N GLY A 127 -4.67 4.31 0.90
CA GLY A 127 -5.92 3.59 0.72
C GLY A 127 -5.69 2.08 0.56
N SER A 128 -4.81 1.72 -0.37
CA SER A 128 -4.50 0.34 -0.73
C SER A 128 -4.01 -0.48 0.47
N ALA A 129 -3.09 0.03 1.30
CA ALA A 129 -2.54 -0.74 2.43
C ALA A 129 -3.62 -1.25 3.40
N TYR A 130 -4.64 -0.43 3.66
CA TYR A 130 -5.79 -0.85 4.47
C TYR A 130 -6.64 -1.89 3.73
N THR A 131 -6.99 -1.66 2.46
CA THR A 131 -7.88 -2.56 1.71
C THR A 131 -7.22 -3.90 1.41
N LEU A 132 -5.92 -3.94 1.09
CA LEU A 132 -5.12 -5.15 0.91
C LEU A 132 -5.09 -5.99 2.19
N ALA A 133 -4.71 -5.39 3.32
CA ALA A 133 -4.62 -6.09 4.60
C ALA A 133 -6.00 -6.57 5.09
N ASN A 134 -7.02 -5.73 4.88
CA ASN A 134 -8.41 -6.08 5.15
C ASN A 134 -8.84 -7.29 4.33
N ALA A 135 -8.61 -7.31 3.02
CA ALA A 135 -8.96 -8.41 2.12
C ALA A 135 -8.22 -9.71 2.46
N ALA A 136 -6.91 -9.65 2.69
CA ALA A 136 -6.09 -10.82 2.95
C ALA A 136 -6.52 -11.55 4.24
N CYS A 137 -6.87 -10.83 5.30
CA CYS A 137 -7.14 -11.44 6.61
C CYS A 137 -8.59 -11.91 6.82
N VAL A 138 -9.54 -11.60 5.94
CA VAL A 138 -10.95 -12.00 6.10
C VAL A 138 -11.15 -13.49 6.36
N PRO A 139 -10.55 -14.42 5.59
CA PRO A 139 -10.80 -15.85 5.75
C PRO A 139 -10.37 -16.38 7.13
N ILE A 140 -9.25 -15.86 7.65
CA ILE A 140 -8.74 -16.22 8.97
C ILE A 140 -9.72 -15.82 10.06
N TRP A 141 -10.24 -14.58 10.03
CA TRP A 141 -11.17 -14.10 11.04
C TRP A 141 -12.43 -14.97 11.14
N GLY A 142 -12.98 -15.36 9.98
CA GLY A 142 -14.10 -16.30 9.91
C GLY A 142 -13.77 -17.61 10.63
N LYS A 143 -12.67 -18.26 10.24
CA LYS A 143 -12.29 -19.58 10.77
C LYS A 143 -11.92 -19.57 12.25
N VAL A 144 -11.12 -18.59 12.67
CA VAL A 144 -10.71 -18.43 14.07
C VAL A 144 -11.95 -18.20 14.96
N SER A 145 -12.95 -17.46 14.45
CA SER A 145 -14.20 -17.26 15.18
C SER A 145 -15.09 -18.50 15.29
N ASP A 146 -15.01 -19.45 14.34
CA ASP A 146 -15.71 -20.75 14.45
C ASP A 146 -15.14 -21.60 15.60
N ILE A 147 -13.82 -21.49 15.83
CA ILE A 147 -13.07 -22.31 16.78
C ILE A 147 -13.15 -21.73 18.21
N PHE A 148 -12.85 -20.43 18.35
CA PHE A 148 -12.73 -19.77 19.66
C PHE A 148 -13.99 -19.00 20.08
N GLY A 149 -14.99 -18.92 19.22
CA GLY A 149 -16.25 -18.23 19.45
C GLY A 149 -16.26 -16.80 18.91
N ARG A 150 -17.47 -16.31 18.58
CA ARG A 150 -17.68 -15.02 17.90
C ARG A 150 -17.25 -13.80 18.73
N LYS A 151 -17.67 -13.76 19.99
CA LYS A 151 -17.53 -12.57 20.87
C LYS A 151 -16.07 -12.16 21.05
N ASN A 152 -15.22 -13.09 21.51
CA ASN A 152 -13.83 -12.77 21.85
C ASN A 152 -13.02 -12.39 20.62
N ILE A 153 -13.30 -13.04 19.49
CA ILE A 153 -12.61 -12.77 18.23
C ILE A 153 -13.06 -11.42 17.64
N LEU A 154 -14.35 -11.05 17.76
CA LEU A 154 -14.82 -9.71 17.38
C LEU A 154 -14.16 -8.61 18.23
N LEU A 155 -14.07 -8.78 19.55
CA LEU A 155 -13.38 -7.82 20.42
C LEU A 155 -11.89 -7.70 20.10
N THR A 156 -11.25 -8.80 19.72
CA THR A 156 -9.84 -8.81 19.29
C THR A 156 -9.67 -8.03 17.98
N ALA A 157 -10.56 -8.21 17.00
CA ALA A 157 -10.54 -7.45 15.75
C ALA A 157 -10.72 -5.94 16.00
N ILE A 158 -11.61 -5.56 16.92
CA ILE A 158 -11.79 -4.16 17.34
C ILE A 158 -10.53 -3.62 18.01
N ALA A 159 -9.87 -4.39 18.88
CA ALA A 159 -8.62 -3.97 19.51
C ALA A 159 -7.49 -3.74 18.50
N VAL A 160 -7.32 -4.65 17.51
CA VAL A 160 -6.33 -4.50 16.43
C VAL A 160 -6.61 -3.25 15.61
N PHE A 161 -7.87 -3.00 15.27
CA PHE A 161 -8.31 -1.80 14.56
C PHE A 161 -8.07 -0.52 15.38
N TRP A 162 -8.32 -0.55 16.69
CA TRP A 162 -8.09 0.56 17.61
C TRP A 162 -6.59 0.93 17.67
N VAL A 163 -5.72 -0.07 17.83
CA VAL A 163 -4.25 0.14 17.82
C VAL A 163 -3.78 0.65 16.46
N GLY A 164 -4.26 0.08 15.35
CA GLY A 164 -3.94 0.56 14.02
C GLY A 164 -4.36 2.03 13.81
N SER A 165 -5.55 2.40 14.28
CA SER A 165 -6.04 3.79 14.21
C SER A 165 -5.15 4.75 15.01
N LEU A 166 -4.69 4.33 16.20
CA LEU A 166 -3.77 5.12 17.02
C LEU A 166 -2.43 5.32 16.28
N LEU A 167 -1.86 4.25 15.74
CA LEU A 167 -0.61 4.29 14.97
C LEU A 167 -0.72 5.19 13.73
N CYS A 168 -1.86 5.20 13.04
CA CYS A 168 -2.12 6.10 11.91
C CYS A 168 -2.12 7.56 12.37
N GLY A 169 -2.84 7.87 13.46
CA GLY A 169 -2.95 9.24 13.98
C GLY A 169 -1.62 9.84 14.46
N VAL A 170 -0.74 9.02 15.04
CA VAL A 170 0.59 9.45 15.51
C VAL A 170 1.71 9.31 14.48
N SER A 171 1.36 8.99 13.23
CA SER A 171 2.37 8.75 12.18
C SER A 171 3.18 10.01 11.84
N VAL A 172 4.50 9.82 11.72
CA VAL A 172 5.49 10.89 11.47
C VAL A 172 6.11 10.84 10.08
N ASN A 173 5.90 9.75 9.33
CA ASN A 173 6.33 9.60 7.95
C ASN A 173 5.40 8.62 7.20
N MET A 174 5.50 8.61 5.86
CA MET A 174 4.64 7.79 4.99
C MET A 174 4.75 6.28 5.28
N GLY A 175 5.96 5.77 5.53
CA GLY A 175 6.16 4.34 5.80
C GLY A 175 5.46 3.88 7.08
N MET A 176 5.54 4.69 8.14
CA MET A 176 4.80 4.44 9.39
C MET A 176 3.29 4.47 9.16
N LEU A 177 2.78 5.43 8.37
CA LEU A 177 1.36 5.51 8.06
C LEU A 177 0.88 4.30 7.25
N ILE A 178 1.62 3.88 6.22
CA ILE A 178 1.29 2.70 5.40
C ILE A 178 1.28 1.43 6.28
N GLY A 179 2.30 1.24 7.12
CA GLY A 179 2.36 0.12 8.06
C GLY A 179 1.20 0.13 9.06
N ALA A 180 0.87 1.30 9.60
CA ALA A 180 -0.27 1.48 10.50
C ALA A 180 -1.61 1.19 9.80
N ARG A 181 -1.78 1.62 8.54
CA ARG A 181 -2.95 1.32 7.71
C ARG A 181 -3.10 -0.18 7.46
N ALA A 182 -2.00 -0.90 7.26
CA ALA A 182 -2.04 -2.36 7.16
C ALA A 182 -2.55 -2.99 8.46
N VAL A 183 -2.01 -2.61 9.63
CA VAL A 183 -2.49 -3.10 10.94
C VAL A 183 -3.96 -2.76 11.16
N GLN A 184 -4.37 -1.53 10.85
CA GLN A 184 -5.76 -1.09 10.94
C GLN A 184 -6.67 -1.92 10.00
N GLY A 185 -6.19 -2.21 8.78
CA GLY A 185 -6.87 -3.03 7.79
C GLY A 185 -7.12 -4.46 8.27
N ILE A 186 -6.13 -5.10 8.91
CA ILE A 186 -6.28 -6.44 9.52
C ILE A 186 -7.46 -6.46 10.48
N GLY A 187 -7.54 -5.48 11.39
CA GLY A 187 -8.65 -5.35 12.34
C GLY A 187 -9.98 -5.04 11.65
N GLY A 188 -9.98 -4.12 10.68
CA GLY A 188 -11.17 -3.73 9.93
C GLY A 188 -11.81 -4.89 9.14
N GLY A 189 -11.00 -5.74 8.51
CA GLY A 189 -11.50 -6.94 7.83
C GLY A 189 -12.19 -7.90 8.78
N GLY A 190 -11.64 -8.04 9.99
CA GLY A 190 -12.26 -8.82 11.07
C GLY A 190 -13.59 -8.25 11.53
N ILE A 191 -13.67 -6.93 11.76
CA ILE A 191 -14.93 -6.29 12.18
C ILE A 191 -16.02 -6.50 11.13
N ILE A 192 -15.72 -6.21 9.85
CA ILE A 192 -16.69 -6.31 8.75
C ILE A 192 -17.26 -7.72 8.64
N VAL A 193 -16.40 -8.74 8.63
CA VAL A 193 -16.85 -10.13 8.48
C VAL A 193 -17.57 -10.66 9.72
N LEU A 194 -17.03 -10.36 10.91
CA LEU A 194 -17.56 -10.91 12.17
C LEU A 194 -18.90 -10.29 12.53
N VAL A 195 -19.15 -9.02 12.19
CA VAL A 195 -20.48 -8.41 12.35
C VAL A 195 -21.53 -9.15 11.51
N ASN A 196 -21.23 -9.44 10.24
CA ASN A 196 -22.14 -10.17 9.37
C ASN A 196 -22.37 -11.61 9.84
N ILE A 197 -21.32 -12.28 10.32
CA ILE A 197 -21.44 -13.62 10.93
C ILE A 197 -22.30 -13.56 12.20
N CYS A 198 -22.08 -12.59 13.09
CA CYS A 198 -22.87 -12.43 14.31
C CYS A 198 -24.35 -12.21 13.99
N ILE A 199 -24.69 -11.36 13.00
CA ILE A 199 -26.08 -11.17 12.58
C ILE A 199 -26.68 -12.46 12.04
N SER A 200 -25.90 -13.26 11.30
CA SER A 200 -26.35 -14.55 10.78
C SER A 200 -26.64 -15.54 11.91
N ASP A 201 -25.80 -15.58 12.94
CA ASP A 201 -25.98 -16.46 14.10
C ASP A 201 -27.13 -16.00 15.02
N LEU A 202 -27.40 -14.69 15.09
CA LEU A 202 -28.40 -14.12 16.01
C LEU A 202 -29.84 -14.17 15.50
N PHE A 203 -30.07 -14.21 14.18
CA PHE A 203 -31.40 -14.04 13.56
C PHE A 203 -31.75 -15.10 12.51
N SER A 204 -33.04 -15.36 12.33
CA SER A 204 -33.58 -16.27 11.30
C SER A 204 -33.37 -15.73 9.87
N LEU A 205 -33.28 -16.62 8.86
CA LEU A 205 -33.00 -16.24 7.46
C LEU A 205 -33.94 -15.15 6.92
N ARG A 206 -35.22 -15.17 7.30
CA ARG A 206 -36.20 -14.16 6.90
C ARG A 206 -35.99 -12.80 7.59
N GLN A 207 -35.57 -12.79 8.85
CA GLN A 207 -35.28 -11.57 9.59
C GLN A 207 -33.90 -10.98 9.28
N ARG A 208 -32.93 -11.82 8.90
CA ARG A 208 -31.60 -11.39 8.43
C ARG A 208 -31.70 -10.33 7.33
N GLY A 209 -32.69 -10.41 6.43
CA GLY A 209 -32.88 -9.39 5.39
C GLY A 209 -33.09 -7.97 5.94
N PHE A 210 -33.79 -7.84 7.08
CA PHE A 210 -33.97 -6.54 7.74
C PHE A 210 -32.70 -6.06 8.44
N TYR A 211 -32.05 -6.93 9.21
CA TYR A 211 -30.81 -6.56 9.94
C TYR A 211 -29.63 -6.31 9.00
N PHE A 212 -29.50 -7.09 7.92
CA PHE A 212 -28.57 -6.77 6.86
C PHE A 212 -28.95 -5.47 6.15
N GLY A 213 -30.23 -5.20 5.93
CA GLY A 213 -30.70 -3.87 5.51
C GLY A 213 -30.15 -2.74 6.38
N ILE A 214 -30.19 -2.89 7.71
CA ILE A 214 -29.59 -1.92 8.66
C ILE A 214 -28.07 -1.83 8.46
N THR A 215 -27.35 -2.94 8.32
CA THR A 215 -25.90 -2.87 8.03
C THR A 215 -25.60 -2.19 6.68
N GLY A 216 -26.48 -2.35 5.69
CA GLY A 216 -26.41 -1.62 4.42
C GLY A 216 -26.58 -0.12 4.61
N ILE A 217 -27.52 0.31 5.46
CA ILE A 217 -27.66 1.72 5.87
C ILE A 217 -26.39 2.23 6.53
N VAL A 218 -25.76 1.44 7.41
CA VAL A 218 -24.49 1.82 8.05
C VAL A 218 -23.39 2.05 7.01
N TRP A 219 -23.22 1.14 6.05
CA TRP A 219 -22.26 1.31 4.96
C TRP A 219 -22.52 2.57 4.14
N ALA A 220 -23.79 2.82 3.85
CA ALA A 220 -24.20 3.94 3.03
C ALA A 220 -24.03 5.28 3.77
N PHE A 221 -24.39 5.32 5.05
CA PHE A 221 -24.14 6.46 5.93
C PHE A 221 -22.64 6.72 6.11
N SER A 222 -21.84 5.68 6.31
CA SER A 222 -20.37 5.79 6.39
C SER A 222 -19.78 6.34 5.09
N SER A 223 -20.34 5.97 3.94
CA SER A 223 -19.93 6.48 2.62
C SER A 223 -20.30 7.95 2.42
N ALA A 224 -21.37 8.43 3.08
CA ALA A 224 -21.77 9.84 3.06
C ALA A 224 -20.90 10.69 3.99
N VAL A 225 -20.79 10.24 5.23
CA VAL A 225 -20.19 10.98 6.33
C VAL A 225 -18.67 10.97 6.22
N GLY A 226 -18.07 9.89 5.71
CA GLY A 226 -16.62 9.77 5.57
C GLY A 226 -15.99 10.95 4.84
N PRO A 227 -16.26 11.15 3.55
CA PRO A 227 -15.64 12.22 2.77
C PRO A 227 -15.87 13.63 3.38
N VAL A 228 -17.06 13.88 3.94
CA VAL A 228 -17.39 15.15 4.61
C VAL A 228 -16.54 15.34 5.85
N LEU A 229 -16.50 14.37 6.77
CA LEU A 229 -15.67 14.46 7.98
C LEU A 229 -14.19 14.52 7.64
N GLY A 230 -13.74 13.74 6.67
CA GLY A 230 -12.36 13.77 6.17
C GLY A 230 -11.98 15.15 5.64
N GLY A 231 -12.89 15.78 4.89
CA GLY A 231 -12.72 17.14 4.38
C GLY A 231 -12.69 18.19 5.50
N VAL A 232 -13.60 18.10 6.48
CA VAL A 232 -13.64 18.97 7.66
C VAL A 232 -12.35 18.85 8.46
N PHE A 233 -11.95 17.63 8.84
CA PHE A 233 -10.76 17.41 9.66
C PHE A 233 -9.49 17.85 8.96
N THR A 234 -9.37 17.57 7.66
CA THR A 234 -8.21 17.98 6.86
C THR A 234 -8.13 19.49 6.70
N SER A 235 -9.27 20.18 6.52
CA SER A 235 -9.29 21.62 6.23
C SER A 235 -9.27 22.50 7.49
N GLN A 236 -9.86 22.06 8.60
CA GLN A 236 -10.12 22.91 9.78
C GLN A 236 -9.26 22.56 11.00
N VAL A 237 -8.68 21.35 11.05
CA VAL A 237 -7.94 20.88 12.23
C VAL A 237 -6.62 20.23 11.84
N THR A 238 -6.63 18.92 11.61
CA THR A 238 -5.52 18.14 11.05
C THR A 238 -6.08 16.83 10.53
N TRP A 239 -5.52 16.31 9.42
CA TRP A 239 -5.90 15.01 8.86
C TRP A 239 -5.78 13.87 9.87
N ARG A 240 -4.96 14.01 10.93
CA ARG A 240 -4.79 13.01 11.99
C ARG A 240 -6.12 12.68 12.71
N TRP A 241 -7.05 13.63 12.77
CA TRP A 241 -8.38 13.41 13.34
C TRP A 241 -9.24 12.41 12.55
N CYS A 242 -8.94 12.18 11.27
CA CYS A 242 -9.56 11.09 10.51
C CYS A 242 -9.32 9.73 11.16
N PHE A 243 -8.23 9.58 11.93
CA PHE A 243 -7.90 8.35 12.66
C PHE A 243 -8.26 8.43 14.15
N TYR A 244 -8.08 9.60 14.79
CA TYR A 244 -8.41 9.74 16.22
C TYR A 244 -9.90 9.60 16.53
N ILE A 245 -10.80 9.95 15.60
CA ILE A 245 -12.24 9.76 15.77
C ILE A 245 -12.62 8.29 16.05
N ASN A 246 -11.83 7.35 15.53
CA ASN A 246 -12.08 5.93 15.72
C ASN A 246 -11.87 5.50 17.17
N LEU A 247 -10.90 6.08 17.88
CA LEU A 247 -10.49 5.63 19.21
C LEU A 247 -11.60 5.70 20.27
N PRO A 248 -12.28 6.84 20.49
CA PRO A 248 -13.34 6.90 21.50
C PRO A 248 -14.53 6.02 21.10
N ILE A 249 -14.91 6.01 19.83
CA ILE A 249 -16.11 5.30 19.38
C ILE A 249 -15.89 3.78 19.40
N SER A 250 -14.73 3.30 18.94
CA SER A 250 -14.42 1.86 18.97
C SER A 250 -14.14 1.37 20.39
N GLY A 251 -13.56 2.21 21.26
CA GLY A 251 -13.43 1.93 22.69
C GLY A 251 -14.79 1.75 23.38
N VAL A 252 -15.71 2.71 23.21
CA VAL A 252 -17.06 2.63 23.77
C VAL A 252 -17.84 1.45 23.17
N GLY A 253 -17.74 1.23 21.86
CA GLY A 253 -18.35 0.11 21.17
C GLY A 253 -17.84 -1.24 21.67
N ALA A 254 -16.53 -1.38 21.92
CA ALA A 254 -15.93 -2.59 22.50
C ALA A 254 -16.45 -2.85 23.92
N VAL A 255 -16.54 -1.81 24.75
CA VAL A 255 -17.10 -1.92 26.12
C VAL A 255 -18.57 -2.33 26.08
N ALA A 256 -19.38 -1.71 25.22
CA ALA A 256 -20.78 -2.07 25.04
C ALA A 256 -20.94 -3.53 24.57
N LEU A 257 -20.19 -3.94 23.55
CA LEU A 257 -20.19 -5.34 23.07
C LEU A 257 -19.72 -6.32 24.14
N PHE A 258 -18.75 -5.94 24.97
CA PHE A 258 -18.26 -6.79 26.04
C PHE A 258 -19.36 -7.14 27.05
N PHE A 259 -20.20 -6.19 27.44
CA PHE A 259 -21.29 -6.45 28.40
C PHE A 259 -22.55 -7.02 27.77
N VAL A 260 -22.91 -6.56 26.57
CA VAL A 260 -24.23 -6.82 25.98
C VAL A 260 -24.21 -8.05 25.07
N LEU A 261 -23.12 -8.30 24.35
CA LEU A 261 -23.04 -9.44 23.42
C LEU A 261 -22.88 -10.75 24.22
N LYS A 262 -23.99 -11.45 24.41
CA LYS A 262 -24.04 -12.80 24.99
C LYS A 262 -24.23 -13.81 23.86
N LEU A 263 -23.11 -14.30 23.32
CA LEU A 263 -23.07 -15.39 22.33
C LEU A 263 -22.50 -16.65 22.98
N HIS A 264 -22.88 -17.81 22.45
CA HIS A 264 -22.35 -19.09 22.88
C HIS A 264 -20.81 -19.06 22.86
N ASN A 265 -20.20 -19.40 24.00
CA ASN A 265 -18.76 -19.51 24.12
C ASN A 265 -18.39 -21.01 24.21
N PRO A 266 -17.74 -21.57 23.18
CA PRO A 266 -17.40 -22.98 23.15
C PRO A 266 -16.32 -23.37 24.17
N ARG A 267 -15.66 -22.39 24.82
CA ARG A 267 -14.56 -22.57 25.78
C ARG A 267 -13.48 -23.53 25.27
N THR A 268 -13.18 -23.45 23.97
CA THR A 268 -12.18 -24.30 23.32
C THR A 268 -10.79 -24.01 23.91
N PRO A 269 -10.08 -25.01 24.44
CA PRO A 269 -8.70 -24.83 24.92
C PRO A 269 -7.78 -24.34 23.79
N LEU A 270 -6.94 -23.34 24.08
CA LEU A 270 -6.04 -22.71 23.10
C LEU A 270 -5.26 -23.70 22.25
N GLY A 271 -4.61 -24.69 22.86
CA GLY A 271 -3.81 -25.68 22.13
C GLY A 271 -4.62 -26.53 21.15
N LYS A 272 -5.81 -27.00 21.53
CA LYS A 272 -6.69 -27.79 20.63
C LYS A 272 -7.32 -26.93 19.54
N GLY A 273 -7.58 -25.65 19.83
CA GLY A 273 -8.07 -24.70 18.84
C GLY A 273 -7.02 -24.36 17.79
N LEU A 274 -5.78 -24.10 18.20
CA LEU A 274 -4.65 -23.81 17.29
C LEU A 274 -4.34 -24.99 16.36
N GLN A 275 -4.45 -26.23 16.84
CA GLN A 275 -4.29 -27.44 16.02
C GLN A 275 -5.43 -27.66 15.01
N ALA A 276 -6.60 -27.05 15.24
CA ALA A 276 -7.76 -27.19 14.36
C ALA A 276 -7.78 -26.18 13.21
N ILE A 277 -6.91 -25.16 13.26
CA ILE A 277 -6.75 -24.19 12.19
C ILE A 277 -5.99 -24.85 11.04
N ASP A 278 -6.53 -24.73 9.83
CA ASP A 278 -5.80 -25.06 8.61
C ASP A 278 -4.77 -23.95 8.31
N TRP A 279 -3.60 -24.04 8.94
CA TRP A 279 -2.52 -23.07 8.77
C TRP A 279 -2.00 -23.02 7.34
N VAL A 280 -1.95 -24.16 6.65
CA VAL A 280 -1.50 -24.24 5.25
C VAL A 280 -2.50 -23.52 4.36
N GLY A 281 -3.80 -23.78 4.53
CA GLY A 281 -4.86 -23.07 3.82
C GLY A 281 -4.82 -21.56 4.09
N CYS A 282 -4.70 -21.15 5.35
CA CYS A 282 -4.61 -19.75 5.75
C CYS A 282 -3.37 -19.04 5.16
N LEU A 283 -2.19 -19.66 5.20
CA LEU A 283 -0.96 -19.07 4.66
C LEU A 283 -0.99 -18.98 3.14
N THR A 284 -1.50 -20.01 2.46
CA THR A 284 -1.59 -20.02 0.99
C THR A 284 -2.64 -19.04 0.47
N ILE A 285 -3.81 -18.91 1.10
CA ILE A 285 -4.80 -17.91 0.65
C ILE A 285 -4.33 -16.48 0.90
N ILE A 286 -3.70 -16.21 2.04
CA ILE A 286 -3.13 -14.88 2.34
C ILE A 286 -1.98 -14.56 1.40
N GLY A 287 -1.01 -15.46 1.30
CA GLY A 287 0.17 -15.27 0.47
C GLY A 287 -0.22 -15.08 -1.00
N GLY A 288 -1.09 -15.96 -1.51
CA GLY A 288 -1.61 -15.86 -2.88
C GLY A 288 -2.34 -14.55 -3.14
N THR A 289 -3.24 -14.15 -2.23
CA THR A 289 -3.98 -12.88 -2.35
C THR A 289 -3.03 -11.68 -2.32
N LEU A 290 -2.12 -11.61 -1.35
CA LEU A 290 -1.15 -10.51 -1.24
C LEU A 290 -0.22 -10.44 -2.44
N MET A 291 0.28 -11.58 -2.93
CA MET A 291 1.13 -11.62 -4.12
C MET A 291 0.41 -11.08 -5.36
N VAL A 292 -0.83 -11.51 -5.61
CA VAL A 292 -1.62 -10.99 -6.75
C VAL A 292 -1.89 -9.50 -6.57
N LEU A 293 -2.35 -9.07 -5.39
CA LEU A 293 -2.68 -7.67 -5.15
C LEU A 293 -1.43 -6.77 -5.21
N PHE A 294 -0.27 -7.21 -4.70
CA PHE A 294 0.99 -6.47 -4.84
C PHE A 294 1.48 -6.44 -6.29
N GLY A 295 1.32 -7.52 -7.05
CA GLY A 295 1.64 -7.53 -8.48
C GLY A 295 0.85 -6.47 -9.25
N LEU A 296 -0.45 -6.35 -8.96
CA LEU A 296 -1.32 -5.33 -9.55
C LEU A 296 -0.98 -3.92 -9.08
N GLU A 297 -0.69 -3.75 -7.79
CA GLU A 297 -0.35 -2.44 -7.19
C GLU A 297 0.99 -1.90 -7.70
N PHE A 298 1.96 -2.78 -7.94
CA PHE A 298 3.28 -2.39 -8.45
C PHE A 298 3.33 -2.23 -9.97
N GLY A 299 2.49 -2.96 -10.70
CA GLY A 299 2.48 -3.00 -12.16
C GLY A 299 2.14 -1.66 -12.80
N GLY A 300 3.04 -1.15 -13.63
CA GLY A 300 2.90 0.14 -14.30
C GLY A 300 3.19 1.35 -13.41
N VAL A 301 3.31 1.15 -12.09
CA VAL A 301 3.55 2.22 -11.10
C VAL A 301 5.02 2.26 -10.67
N ASN A 302 5.45 1.24 -9.92
CA ASN A 302 6.80 1.15 -9.37
C ASN A 302 7.71 0.35 -10.28
N PHE A 303 7.13 -0.60 -11.01
CA PHE A 303 7.83 -1.45 -11.95
C PHE A 303 7.01 -1.57 -13.24
N PRO A 304 7.66 -1.62 -14.41
CA PRO A 304 6.99 -1.95 -15.66
C PRO A 304 6.19 -3.26 -15.58
N TRP A 305 5.09 -3.37 -16.35
CA TRP A 305 4.25 -4.57 -16.38
C TRP A 305 5.01 -5.84 -16.82
N ASP A 306 6.03 -5.67 -17.66
CA ASP A 306 6.92 -6.73 -18.15
C ASP A 306 8.09 -7.03 -17.19
N SER A 307 8.18 -6.34 -16.05
CA SER A 307 9.23 -6.57 -15.07
C SER A 307 9.11 -7.96 -14.41
N ALA A 308 10.26 -8.55 -14.10
CA ALA A 308 10.32 -9.83 -13.40
C ALA A 308 9.56 -9.78 -12.06
N THR A 309 9.61 -8.67 -11.32
CA THR A 309 8.90 -8.50 -10.04
C THR A 309 7.39 -8.65 -10.20
N VAL A 310 6.78 -7.92 -11.15
CA VAL A 310 5.32 -7.93 -11.37
C VAL A 310 4.88 -9.30 -11.88
N ILE A 311 5.58 -9.85 -12.86
CA ILE A 311 5.27 -11.17 -13.42
C ILE A 311 5.41 -12.25 -12.36
N CYS A 312 6.48 -12.25 -11.56
CA CYS A 312 6.67 -13.23 -10.50
C CYS A 312 5.55 -13.15 -9.45
N LEU A 313 5.19 -11.94 -9.00
CA LEU A 313 4.11 -11.75 -8.04
C LEU A 313 2.77 -12.28 -8.57
N LEU A 314 2.43 -12.00 -9.83
CA LEU A 314 1.18 -12.49 -10.43
C LEU A 314 1.20 -14.01 -10.65
N VAL A 315 2.29 -14.56 -11.20
CA VAL A 315 2.41 -15.99 -11.51
C VAL A 315 2.49 -16.82 -10.22
N PHE A 316 3.39 -16.49 -9.29
CA PHE A 316 3.48 -17.21 -8.03
C PHE A 316 2.24 -16.98 -7.16
N GLY A 317 1.60 -15.82 -7.24
CA GLY A 317 0.30 -15.57 -6.63
C GLY A 317 -0.77 -16.54 -7.14
N ALA A 318 -0.93 -16.65 -8.46
CA ALA A 318 -1.87 -17.59 -9.09
C ALA A 318 -1.55 -19.06 -8.77
N VAL A 319 -0.27 -19.45 -8.81
CA VAL A 319 0.18 -20.79 -8.43
C VAL A 319 -0.15 -21.07 -6.96
N THR A 320 0.08 -20.12 -6.06
CA THR A 320 -0.20 -20.28 -4.62
C THR A 320 -1.69 -20.37 -4.34
N ILE A 321 -2.53 -19.63 -5.07
CA ILE A 321 -3.99 -19.81 -5.02
C ILE A 321 -4.40 -21.20 -5.54
N GLY A 322 -3.73 -21.71 -6.58
CA GLY A 322 -3.91 -23.09 -7.04
C GLY A 322 -3.55 -24.13 -5.97
N LEU A 323 -2.44 -23.92 -5.25
CA LEU A 323 -2.03 -24.76 -4.12
C LEU A 323 -3.03 -24.68 -2.96
N PHE A 324 -3.59 -23.50 -2.69
CA PHE A 324 -4.68 -23.34 -1.72
C PHE A 324 -5.89 -24.21 -2.10
N ILE A 325 -6.35 -24.11 -3.35
CA ILE A 325 -7.49 -24.92 -3.84
C ILE A 325 -7.18 -26.41 -3.70
N PHE A 326 -5.97 -26.85 -4.05
CA PHE A 326 -5.57 -28.25 -3.91
C PHE A 326 -5.53 -28.71 -2.44
N ASN A 327 -5.03 -27.87 -1.53
CA ASN A 327 -5.04 -28.14 -0.09
C ASN A 327 -6.46 -28.29 0.46
N GLU A 328 -7.35 -27.37 0.10
CA GLU A 328 -8.76 -27.36 0.49
C GLU A 328 -9.53 -28.59 -0.05
N LEU A 329 -9.20 -29.06 -1.25
CA LEU A 329 -9.83 -30.25 -1.84
C LEU A 329 -9.40 -31.56 -1.17
N LYS A 330 -8.12 -31.66 -0.79
CA LYS A 330 -7.50 -32.98 -0.51
C LYS A 330 -7.05 -33.18 0.93
N PHE A 331 -6.55 -32.13 1.60
CA PHE A 331 -5.86 -32.26 2.89
C PHE A 331 -6.58 -31.56 4.05
N ALA A 332 -7.34 -30.50 3.77
CA ALA A 332 -7.99 -29.71 4.80
C ALA A 332 -9.09 -30.50 5.52
N ARG A 333 -8.82 -30.89 6.77
CA ARG A 333 -9.82 -31.53 7.65
C ARG A 333 -10.95 -30.55 8.00
N TYR A 334 -10.60 -29.29 8.16
CA TYR A 334 -11.52 -28.19 8.49
C TYR A 334 -11.30 -27.05 7.49
N PRO A 335 -11.86 -27.16 6.27
CA PRO A 335 -11.64 -26.20 5.19
C PRO A 335 -11.92 -24.75 5.62
N VAL A 336 -11.13 -23.79 5.13
CA VAL A 336 -11.35 -22.35 5.33
C VAL A 336 -12.46 -21.88 4.39
N ILE A 337 -12.36 -22.27 3.13
CA ILE A 337 -13.38 -22.01 2.10
C ILE A 337 -13.90 -23.36 1.57
N PRO A 338 -15.06 -23.84 2.05
CA PRO A 338 -15.60 -25.12 1.60
C PRO A 338 -15.98 -25.07 0.13
N LEU A 339 -15.22 -25.76 -0.72
CA LEU A 339 -15.36 -25.70 -2.18
C LEU A 339 -16.69 -26.28 -2.70
N HIS A 340 -17.42 -27.05 -1.89
CA HIS A 340 -18.76 -27.50 -2.26
C HIS A 340 -19.78 -26.35 -2.38
N LEU A 341 -19.50 -25.18 -1.80
CA LEU A 341 -20.31 -23.97 -1.99
C LEU A 341 -20.35 -23.53 -3.46
N PHE A 342 -19.32 -23.85 -4.25
CA PHE A 342 -19.22 -23.48 -5.66
C PHE A 342 -19.84 -24.50 -6.62
N ARG A 343 -20.48 -25.56 -6.11
CA ARG A 343 -21.16 -26.56 -6.97
C ARG A 343 -22.45 -26.04 -7.59
N ASP A 344 -23.11 -25.12 -6.91
CA ASP A 344 -24.36 -24.52 -7.39
C ASP A 344 -24.07 -23.26 -8.21
N LEU A 345 -24.54 -23.25 -9.46
CA LEU A 345 -24.31 -22.13 -10.39
C LEU A 345 -24.90 -20.82 -9.87
N SER A 346 -26.03 -20.86 -9.14
CA SER A 346 -26.62 -19.65 -8.57
C SER A 346 -25.72 -19.07 -7.46
N THR A 347 -25.07 -19.90 -6.65
CA THR A 347 -24.09 -19.45 -5.66
C THR A 347 -22.85 -18.84 -6.32
N VAL A 348 -22.32 -19.47 -7.38
CA VAL A 348 -21.19 -18.92 -8.15
C VAL A 348 -21.55 -17.57 -8.76
N ALA A 349 -22.73 -17.46 -9.38
CA ALA A 349 -23.24 -16.19 -9.92
C ALA A 349 -23.33 -15.10 -8.84
N CYS A 350 -23.76 -15.45 -7.62
CA CYS A 350 -23.78 -14.53 -6.49
C CYS A 350 -22.37 -14.06 -6.06
N PHE A 351 -21.35 -14.90 -6.12
CA PHE A 351 -19.98 -14.45 -5.86
C PHE A 351 -19.46 -13.53 -6.98
N VAL A 352 -19.70 -13.87 -8.26
CA VAL A 352 -19.30 -13.04 -9.40
C VAL A 352 -19.96 -11.67 -9.35
N LEU A 353 -21.27 -11.60 -9.10
CA LEU A 353 -21.96 -10.32 -9.00
C LEU A 353 -21.54 -9.53 -7.75
N THR A 354 -21.19 -10.20 -6.65
CA THR A 354 -20.63 -9.55 -5.44
C THR A 354 -19.28 -8.91 -5.77
N PHE A 355 -18.43 -9.61 -6.52
CA PHE A 355 -17.16 -9.07 -7.01
C PHE A 355 -17.41 -7.81 -7.85
N CYS A 356 -18.29 -7.90 -8.86
CA CYS A 356 -18.58 -6.78 -9.75
C CYS A 356 -19.19 -5.58 -9.01
N HIS A 357 -20.14 -5.83 -8.11
CA HIS A 357 -20.76 -4.79 -7.29
C HIS A 357 -19.73 -4.08 -6.42
N ALA A 358 -18.91 -4.82 -5.68
CA ALA A 358 -17.91 -4.24 -4.79
C ALA A 358 -16.81 -3.49 -5.56
N PHE A 359 -16.43 -3.99 -6.74
CA PHE A 359 -15.50 -3.35 -7.64
C PHE A 359 -16.03 -1.99 -8.12
N VAL A 360 -17.30 -1.92 -8.52
CA VAL A 360 -17.92 -0.69 -9.02
C VAL A 360 -18.26 0.28 -7.88
N PHE A 361 -18.83 -0.21 -6.78
CA PHE A 361 -19.24 0.62 -5.64
C PHE A 361 -18.11 1.48 -5.08
N ILE A 362 -16.95 0.89 -4.79
CA ILE A 362 -15.85 1.65 -4.15
C ILE A 362 -15.32 2.73 -5.08
N SER A 363 -15.37 2.50 -6.40
CA SER A 363 -14.84 3.43 -7.38
C SER A 363 -15.52 4.80 -7.33
N GLY A 364 -16.85 4.84 -7.14
CA GLY A 364 -17.58 6.09 -6.99
C GLY A 364 -17.12 6.86 -5.76
N SER A 365 -16.91 6.18 -4.63
CA SER A 365 -16.45 6.81 -3.39
C SER A 365 -14.99 7.29 -3.46
N TYR A 366 -14.13 6.61 -4.21
CA TYR A 366 -12.70 6.91 -4.28
C TYR A 366 -12.38 7.97 -5.34
N TRP A 367 -13.02 7.89 -6.51
CA TRP A 367 -12.64 8.70 -7.68
C TRP A 367 -13.48 9.96 -7.87
N LEU A 368 -14.75 10.00 -7.49
CA LEU A 368 -15.53 11.25 -7.55
C LEU A 368 -14.90 12.41 -6.74
N PRO A 369 -14.30 12.20 -5.54
CA PRO A 369 -13.55 13.26 -4.88
C PRO A 369 -12.41 13.83 -5.73
N LEU A 370 -11.73 13.00 -6.53
CA LEU A 370 -10.68 13.44 -7.44
C LEU A 370 -11.25 14.29 -8.59
N TYR A 371 -12.44 13.96 -9.09
CA TYR A 371 -13.14 14.79 -10.08
C TYR A 371 -13.50 16.16 -9.51
N TYR A 372 -14.05 16.22 -8.29
CA TYR A 372 -14.42 17.50 -7.68
C TYR A 372 -13.20 18.38 -7.42
N GLN A 373 -12.13 17.81 -6.86
CA GLN A 373 -10.92 18.58 -6.54
C GLN A 373 -10.10 18.91 -7.80
N GLY A 374 -9.92 17.96 -8.71
CA GLY A 374 -9.05 18.07 -9.87
C GLY A 374 -9.67 18.70 -11.11
N VAL A 375 -10.97 18.46 -11.35
CA VAL A 375 -11.66 19.01 -12.54
C VAL A 375 -12.44 20.28 -12.17
N LEU A 376 -13.24 20.24 -11.10
CA LEU A 376 -14.01 21.42 -10.69
C LEU A 376 -13.21 22.42 -9.84
N GLY A 377 -12.05 22.03 -9.32
CA GLY A 377 -11.20 22.90 -8.50
C GLY A 377 -11.82 23.27 -7.15
N VAL A 378 -12.72 22.43 -6.61
CA VAL A 378 -13.37 22.72 -5.31
C VAL A 378 -12.55 22.18 -4.15
N SER A 379 -12.70 22.81 -2.97
CA SER A 379 -11.99 22.38 -1.76
C SER A 379 -12.37 20.97 -1.32
N SER A 380 -11.51 20.33 -0.53
CA SER A 380 -11.74 18.98 0.01
C SER A 380 -13.04 18.88 0.83
N LEU A 381 -13.43 19.96 1.54
CA LEU A 381 -14.72 20.06 2.22
C LEU A 381 -15.91 20.00 1.25
N LEU A 382 -15.90 20.86 0.22
CA LEU A 382 -16.99 20.89 -0.78
C LEU A 382 -17.04 19.60 -1.59
N SER A 383 -15.88 19.01 -1.90
CA SER A 383 -15.80 17.68 -2.52
C SER A 383 -16.53 16.61 -1.68
N GLY A 384 -16.35 16.63 -0.35
CA GLY A 384 -17.11 15.76 0.55
C GLY A 384 -18.62 16.02 0.49
N VAL A 385 -19.03 17.29 0.51
CA VAL A 385 -20.45 17.69 0.43
C VAL A 385 -21.09 17.24 -0.89
N TYR A 386 -20.36 17.33 -2.00
CA TYR A 386 -20.86 16.93 -3.33
C TYR A 386 -21.03 15.42 -3.53
N LEU A 387 -20.53 14.60 -2.59
CA LEU A 387 -20.78 13.14 -2.56
C LEU A 387 -22.08 12.76 -1.84
N LEU A 388 -22.71 13.69 -1.13
CA LEU A 388 -23.96 13.41 -0.41
C LEU A 388 -25.08 12.86 -1.31
N PRO A 389 -25.31 13.33 -2.55
CA PRO A 389 -26.33 12.75 -3.43
C PRO A 389 -26.11 11.27 -3.71
N TYR A 390 -24.86 10.86 -3.95
CA TYR A 390 -24.48 9.46 -4.15
C TYR A 390 -24.78 8.64 -2.90
N ALA A 391 -24.31 9.13 -1.74
CA ALA A 391 -24.39 8.36 -0.50
C ALA A 391 -25.79 8.31 0.13
N VAL A 392 -26.56 9.39 0.05
CA VAL A 392 -27.95 9.43 0.55
C VAL A 392 -28.85 8.54 -0.31
N SER A 393 -28.76 8.64 -1.63
CA SER A 393 -29.57 7.81 -2.53
C SER A 393 -29.26 6.33 -2.38
N LEU A 394 -27.99 5.95 -2.22
CA LEU A 394 -27.60 4.56 -1.96
C LEU A 394 -28.08 4.06 -0.60
N SER A 395 -28.08 4.92 0.44
CA SER A 395 -28.62 4.61 1.78
C SER A 395 -30.10 4.29 1.74
N ILE A 396 -30.87 5.18 1.11
CA ILE A 396 -32.32 5.05 1.00
C ILE A 396 -32.67 3.81 0.18
N SER A 397 -32.00 3.60 -0.95
CA SER A 397 -32.22 2.43 -1.81
C SER A 397 -31.88 1.12 -1.08
N SER A 398 -30.77 1.07 -0.34
CA SER A 398 -30.40 -0.09 0.49
C SER A 398 -31.47 -0.38 1.56
N ALA A 399 -31.98 0.64 2.24
CA ALA A 399 -33.03 0.47 3.26
C ALA A 399 -34.33 -0.08 2.66
N ILE A 400 -34.78 0.51 1.55
CA ILE A 400 -35.99 0.09 0.83
C ILE A 400 -35.84 -1.36 0.34
N SER A 401 -34.68 -1.72 -0.20
CA SER A 401 -34.44 -3.08 -0.68
C SER A 401 -34.54 -4.12 0.45
N GLY A 402 -33.95 -3.86 1.62
CA GLY A 402 -34.05 -4.78 2.77
C GLY A 402 -35.49 -4.94 3.27
N TRP A 403 -36.26 -3.84 3.31
CA TRP A 403 -37.68 -3.88 3.65
C TRP A 403 -38.50 -4.66 2.61
N LEU A 404 -38.26 -4.44 1.32
CA LEU A 404 -38.93 -5.16 0.24
C LEU A 404 -38.63 -6.66 0.30
N ILE A 405 -37.36 -7.06 0.50
CA ILE A 405 -36.97 -8.47 0.65
C ILE A 405 -37.71 -9.12 1.84
N ARG A 406 -37.82 -8.43 2.97
CA ARG A 406 -38.57 -8.94 4.14
C ARG A 406 -40.05 -9.16 3.82
N LYS A 407 -40.67 -8.21 3.09
CA LYS A 407 -42.10 -8.25 2.78
C LYS A 407 -42.43 -9.27 1.69
N THR A 408 -41.70 -9.24 0.58
CA THR A 408 -42.00 -10.02 -0.63
C THR A 408 -41.26 -11.36 -0.67
N GLY A 409 -40.15 -11.49 0.05
CA GLY A 409 -39.23 -12.63 -0.04
C GLY A 409 -38.42 -12.69 -1.34
N ASN A 410 -38.58 -11.71 -2.23
CA ASN A 410 -38.05 -11.75 -3.59
C ASN A 410 -36.79 -10.88 -3.70
N TYR A 411 -35.62 -11.51 -3.84
CA TYR A 411 -34.33 -10.80 -3.87
C TYR A 411 -33.75 -10.70 -5.28
N VAL A 412 -34.08 -11.63 -6.20
CA VAL A 412 -33.51 -11.66 -7.56
C VAL A 412 -33.86 -10.43 -8.38
N TYR A 413 -35.11 -9.96 -8.31
CA TYR A 413 -35.55 -8.75 -9.03
C TYR A 413 -34.83 -7.50 -8.55
N LEU A 414 -34.56 -7.41 -7.24
CA LEU A 414 -33.86 -6.27 -6.65
C LEU A 414 -32.37 -6.27 -7.02
N ILE A 415 -31.74 -7.45 -7.07
CA ILE A 415 -30.35 -7.60 -7.53
C ILE A 415 -30.22 -7.14 -8.98
N THR A 416 -31.03 -7.73 -9.87
CA THR A 416 -30.95 -7.46 -11.32
C THR A 416 -31.33 -6.02 -11.65
N GLY A 417 -32.42 -5.51 -11.07
CA GLY A 417 -32.84 -4.11 -11.25
C GLY A 417 -31.80 -3.12 -10.71
N GLY A 418 -31.22 -3.41 -9.55
CA GLY A 418 -30.15 -2.60 -8.97
C GLY A 418 -28.91 -2.57 -9.87
N LEU A 419 -28.46 -3.71 -10.40
CA LEU A 419 -27.30 -3.78 -11.30
C LEU A 419 -27.54 -3.06 -12.63
N ALA A 420 -28.76 -3.11 -13.17
CA ALA A 420 -29.13 -2.36 -14.36
C ALA A 420 -29.05 -0.85 -14.13
N ILE A 421 -29.61 -0.37 -13.02
CA ILE A 421 -29.54 1.05 -12.63
C ILE A 421 -28.10 1.47 -12.31
N MET A 422 -27.30 0.60 -11.69
CA MET A 422 -25.89 0.86 -11.40
C MET A 422 -25.09 1.02 -12.70
N THR A 423 -25.31 0.13 -13.68
CA THR A 423 -24.67 0.19 -15.00
C THR A 423 -25.01 1.50 -15.71
N LEU A 424 -26.28 1.91 -15.67
CA LEU A 424 -26.72 3.20 -16.19
C LEU A 424 -26.05 4.37 -15.46
N GLY A 425 -26.06 4.38 -14.12
CA GLY A 425 -25.50 5.46 -13.31
C GLY A 425 -24.02 5.70 -13.55
N PHE A 426 -23.22 4.63 -13.60
CA PHE A 426 -21.79 4.75 -13.95
C PHE A 426 -21.59 5.09 -15.43
N GLY A 427 -22.49 4.66 -16.32
CA GLY A 427 -22.48 5.08 -17.74
C GLY A 427 -22.68 6.59 -17.89
N LEU A 428 -23.54 7.18 -17.06
CA LEU A 428 -23.76 8.63 -17.04
C LEU A 428 -22.53 9.41 -16.55
N PHE A 429 -21.64 8.80 -15.75
CA PHE A 429 -20.40 9.46 -15.32
C PHE A 429 -19.44 9.77 -16.47
N TYR A 430 -19.55 9.07 -17.60
CA TYR A 430 -18.81 9.43 -18.81
C TYR A 430 -19.15 10.85 -19.30
N ASP A 431 -20.40 11.28 -19.15
CA ASP A 431 -20.88 12.62 -19.53
C ASP A 431 -20.76 13.64 -18.37
N LEU A 432 -19.87 13.39 -17.39
CA LEU A 432 -19.59 14.40 -16.37
C LEU A 432 -19.03 15.69 -17.02
N PRO A 433 -19.54 16.86 -16.62
CA PRO A 433 -19.18 18.14 -17.23
C PRO A 433 -17.80 18.62 -16.77
N GLY A 434 -17.02 19.25 -17.67
CA GLY A 434 -15.75 19.89 -17.30
C GLY A 434 -15.91 21.23 -16.58
N THR A 435 -17.13 21.73 -16.49
CA THR A 435 -17.51 22.97 -15.79
C THR A 435 -18.65 22.69 -14.82
N PRO A 436 -18.88 23.56 -13.81
CA PRO A 436 -19.93 23.32 -12.83
C PRO A 436 -21.32 23.27 -13.46
N ASN A 437 -21.88 22.07 -13.60
CA ASN A 437 -23.29 21.83 -13.87
C ASN A 437 -23.83 20.89 -12.79
N TYR A 438 -24.28 21.49 -11.69
CA TYR A 438 -24.70 20.78 -10.48
C TYR A 438 -25.90 19.86 -10.73
N ALA A 439 -26.80 20.19 -11.65
CA ALA A 439 -27.95 19.34 -11.96
C ALA A 439 -27.51 17.98 -12.51
N LYS A 440 -26.61 17.96 -13.49
CA LYS A 440 -26.03 16.70 -14.02
C LYS A 440 -25.27 15.93 -12.93
N ILE A 441 -24.40 16.62 -12.19
CA ILE A 441 -23.58 16.02 -11.13
C ILE A 441 -24.44 15.34 -10.07
N ILE A 442 -25.51 16.00 -9.62
CA ILE A 442 -26.41 15.48 -8.57
C ILE A 442 -27.24 14.31 -9.12
N LEU A 443 -27.87 14.47 -10.29
CA LEU A 443 -28.75 13.45 -10.85
C LEU A 443 -28.01 12.15 -11.19
N TYR A 444 -26.82 12.23 -11.79
CA TYR A 444 -26.05 11.04 -12.16
C TYR A 444 -25.63 10.23 -10.93
N GLN A 445 -25.22 10.93 -9.85
CA GLN A 445 -24.91 10.30 -8.57
C GLN A 445 -26.12 9.62 -7.92
N ILE A 446 -27.31 10.24 -8.00
CA ILE A 446 -28.54 9.65 -7.47
C ILE A 446 -28.86 8.34 -8.19
N VAL A 447 -28.76 8.32 -9.53
CA VAL A 447 -28.99 7.10 -10.32
C VAL A 447 -27.97 6.02 -9.93
N ALA A 448 -26.68 6.35 -9.87
CA ALA A 448 -25.64 5.40 -9.46
C ALA A 448 -25.89 4.83 -8.04
N GLY A 449 -26.22 5.70 -7.08
CA GLY A 449 -26.49 5.28 -5.71
C GLY A 449 -27.72 4.37 -5.58
N ILE A 450 -28.80 4.68 -6.29
CA ILE A 450 -30.01 3.82 -6.31
C ILE A 450 -29.67 2.40 -6.79
N GLY A 451 -28.79 2.25 -7.78
CA GLY A 451 -28.40 0.94 -8.30
C GLY A 451 -27.50 0.13 -7.36
N ILE A 452 -26.64 0.80 -6.61
CA ILE A 452 -25.72 0.16 -5.66
C ILE A 452 -26.46 -0.42 -4.45
N GLY A 453 -27.44 0.32 -3.93
CA GLY A 453 -28.10 0.01 -2.65
C GLY A 453 -28.61 -1.44 -2.51
N PRO A 454 -29.41 -1.97 -3.45
CA PRO A 454 -29.97 -3.32 -3.35
C PRO A 454 -28.94 -4.45 -3.31
N ASN A 455 -27.79 -4.23 -3.95
CA ASN A 455 -26.77 -5.25 -4.15
C ASN A 455 -25.77 -5.36 -2.98
N PHE A 456 -25.88 -4.50 -1.97
CA PHE A 456 -25.00 -4.53 -0.80
C PHE A 456 -25.14 -5.81 0.03
N GLN A 457 -26.36 -6.32 0.17
CA GLN A 457 -26.68 -7.43 1.08
C GLN A 457 -27.57 -8.51 0.46
N ALA A 458 -28.35 -8.20 -0.58
CA ALA A 458 -29.17 -9.19 -1.26
C ALA A 458 -28.37 -10.41 -1.78
N PRO A 459 -27.14 -10.27 -2.30
CA PRO A 459 -26.35 -11.42 -2.75
C PRO A 459 -25.91 -12.33 -1.60
N LEU A 460 -25.62 -11.77 -0.42
CA LEU A 460 -25.32 -12.57 0.78
C LEU A 460 -26.53 -13.41 1.20
N ILE A 461 -27.73 -12.82 1.17
CA ILE A 461 -28.97 -13.56 1.46
C ILE A 461 -29.13 -14.71 0.47
N ALA A 462 -28.93 -14.47 -0.84
CA ALA A 462 -29.01 -15.51 -1.87
C ALA A 462 -28.02 -16.66 -1.60
N ILE A 463 -26.75 -16.35 -1.30
CA ILE A 463 -25.72 -17.33 -0.94
C ILE A 463 -26.14 -18.14 0.30
N GLN A 464 -26.66 -17.47 1.34
CA GLN A 464 -27.11 -18.14 2.56
C GLN A 464 -28.34 -19.02 2.36
N THR A 465 -29.19 -18.77 1.35
CA THR A 465 -30.28 -19.70 1.02
C THR A 465 -29.82 -21.01 0.37
N ASN A 466 -28.58 -21.03 -0.15
CA ASN A 466 -27.99 -22.20 -0.81
C ASN A 466 -27.01 -22.96 0.08
N ALA A 467 -26.49 -22.33 1.14
CA ALA A 467 -25.56 -22.95 2.06
C ALA A 467 -26.28 -23.74 3.16
N GLU A 468 -25.64 -24.81 3.64
CA GLU A 468 -26.15 -25.58 4.77
C GLU A 468 -25.95 -24.78 6.08
N PRO A 469 -26.77 -24.99 7.13
CA PRO A 469 -26.63 -24.26 8.40
C PRO A 469 -25.23 -24.29 9.01
N ARG A 470 -24.50 -25.39 8.84
CA ARG A 470 -23.11 -25.56 9.31
C ARG A 470 -22.07 -24.74 8.52
N ASP A 471 -22.39 -24.35 7.29
CA ASP A 471 -21.50 -23.62 6.39
C ASP A 471 -21.84 -22.13 6.33
N MET A 472 -22.84 -21.66 7.09
CA MET A 472 -23.30 -20.26 7.09
C MET A 472 -22.15 -19.28 7.34
N ALA A 473 -21.31 -19.57 8.33
CA ALA A 473 -20.18 -18.71 8.69
C ALA A 473 -19.13 -18.68 7.57
N SER A 474 -18.76 -19.85 7.02
CA SER A 474 -17.81 -19.95 5.91
C SER A 474 -18.34 -19.31 4.63
N ALA A 475 -19.63 -19.44 4.31
CA ALA A 475 -20.26 -18.81 3.16
C ALA A 475 -20.28 -17.27 3.30
N THR A 476 -20.57 -16.77 4.50
CA THR A 476 -20.54 -15.33 4.82
C THR A 476 -19.11 -14.77 4.79
N ALA A 477 -18.13 -15.53 5.28
CA ALA A 477 -16.71 -15.18 5.21
C ALA A 477 -16.21 -15.16 3.76
N THR A 478 -16.61 -16.13 2.94
CA THR A 478 -16.27 -16.20 1.51
C THR A 478 -16.88 -15.01 0.75
N PHE A 479 -18.15 -14.68 1.00
CA PHE A 479 -18.80 -13.50 0.45
C PHE A 479 -18.02 -12.23 0.79
N SER A 480 -17.66 -12.07 2.07
CA SER A 480 -16.90 -10.92 2.54
C SER A 480 -15.52 -10.87 1.90
N PHE A 481 -14.82 -12.01 1.80
CA PHE A 481 -13.51 -12.11 1.17
C PHE A 481 -13.53 -11.67 -0.30
N VAL A 482 -14.47 -12.20 -1.09
CA VAL A 482 -14.67 -11.80 -2.50
C VAL A 482 -14.93 -10.30 -2.61
N ARG A 483 -15.78 -9.76 -1.73
CA ARG A 483 -16.10 -8.34 -1.68
C ARG A 483 -14.88 -7.48 -1.39
N GLN A 484 -14.09 -7.84 -0.36
CA GLN A 484 -12.93 -7.05 0.04
C GLN A 484 -11.79 -7.13 -0.98
N ILE A 485 -11.56 -8.29 -1.61
CA ILE A 485 -10.61 -8.41 -2.73
C ILE A 485 -11.03 -7.49 -3.87
N ALA A 486 -12.30 -7.54 -4.28
CA ALA A 486 -12.79 -6.71 -5.37
C ALA A 486 -12.65 -5.21 -5.08
N THR A 487 -12.93 -4.80 -3.84
CA THR A 487 -12.71 -3.42 -3.37
C THR A 487 -11.24 -3.02 -3.45
N SER A 488 -10.31 -3.90 -3.06
CA SER A 488 -8.88 -3.63 -3.16
C SER A 488 -8.44 -3.50 -4.63
N ILE A 489 -8.77 -4.48 -5.48
CA ILE A 489 -8.42 -4.47 -6.91
C ILE A 489 -8.98 -3.22 -7.62
N SER A 490 -10.21 -2.80 -7.30
CA SER A 490 -10.84 -1.64 -7.92
C SER A 490 -10.05 -0.34 -7.74
N VAL A 491 -9.59 -0.05 -6.52
CA VAL A 491 -8.78 1.16 -6.25
C VAL A 491 -7.47 1.10 -7.03
N VAL A 492 -6.82 -0.06 -7.09
CA VAL A 492 -5.57 -0.22 -7.85
C VAL A 492 -5.78 -0.01 -9.34
N ILE A 493 -6.73 -0.73 -9.94
CA ILE A 493 -7.00 -0.68 -11.37
C ILE A 493 -7.46 0.72 -11.80
N GLY A 494 -8.29 1.37 -10.98
CA GLY A 494 -8.66 2.78 -11.23
C GLY A 494 -7.45 3.70 -11.30
N GLY A 495 -6.51 3.54 -10.36
CA GLY A 495 -5.28 4.35 -10.31
C GLY A 495 -4.38 4.10 -11.51
N VAL A 496 -4.17 2.84 -11.87
CA VAL A 496 -3.39 2.44 -13.05
C VAL A 496 -4.00 3.00 -14.33
N VAL A 497 -5.31 2.84 -14.53
CA VAL A 497 -6.00 3.34 -15.75
C VAL A 497 -5.93 4.87 -15.81
N PHE A 498 -6.19 5.55 -14.70
CA PHE A 498 -6.08 7.00 -14.63
C PHE A 498 -4.65 7.48 -14.94
N ALA A 499 -3.63 6.89 -14.33
CA ALA A 499 -2.24 7.28 -14.52
C ALA A 499 -1.77 7.04 -15.97
N ASN A 500 -2.04 5.86 -16.53
CA ASN A 500 -1.68 5.55 -17.92
C ASN A 500 -2.34 6.51 -18.91
N GLU A 501 -3.59 6.89 -18.67
CA GLU A 501 -4.28 7.87 -19.51
C GLU A 501 -3.71 9.29 -19.30
N MET A 502 -3.35 9.68 -18.07
CA MET A 502 -2.64 10.95 -17.84
C MET A 502 -1.26 11.00 -18.53
N ASP A 503 -0.55 9.86 -18.61
CA ASP A 503 0.67 9.73 -19.41
C ASP A 503 0.41 9.83 -20.92
N SER A 504 -0.72 9.30 -21.40
CA SER A 504 -1.16 9.47 -22.79
C SER A 504 -1.37 10.96 -23.15
N GLN A 505 -1.85 11.76 -22.19
CA GLN A 505 -2.05 13.20 -22.34
C GLN A 505 -0.75 14.02 -22.21
N ARG A 506 0.35 13.40 -21.77
CA ARG A 506 1.63 14.10 -21.51
C ARG A 506 2.16 14.91 -22.70
N PRO A 507 2.18 14.42 -23.95
CA PRO A 507 2.69 15.19 -25.08
C PRO A 507 1.99 16.55 -25.24
N ARG A 508 0.65 16.55 -25.10
CA ARG A 508 -0.17 17.76 -25.14
C ARG A 508 0.09 18.68 -23.95
N LEU A 509 0.26 18.11 -22.75
CA LEU A 509 0.61 18.90 -21.57
C LEU A 509 2.00 19.55 -21.72
N VAL A 510 2.97 18.86 -22.29
CA VAL A 510 4.33 19.41 -22.53
C VAL A 510 4.29 20.54 -23.54
N GLU A 511 3.51 20.39 -24.62
CA GLU A 511 3.37 21.41 -25.66
C GLU A 511 2.75 22.71 -25.13
N GLU A 512 1.72 22.59 -24.29
CA GLU A 512 0.90 23.73 -23.87
C GLU A 512 1.31 24.33 -22.51
N LEU A 513 1.81 23.51 -21.58
CA LEU A 513 2.13 23.91 -20.19
C LEU A 513 3.64 23.87 -19.88
N GLY A 514 4.44 23.34 -20.81
CA GLY A 514 5.86 23.11 -20.61
C GLY A 514 6.17 21.83 -19.82
N PRO A 515 7.43 21.34 -19.90
CA PRO A 515 7.80 20.01 -19.40
C PRO A 515 7.72 19.86 -17.88
N SER A 516 8.04 20.91 -17.11
CA SER A 516 8.06 20.86 -15.64
C SER A 516 6.67 20.69 -15.02
N LEU A 517 5.66 21.37 -15.57
CA LEU A 517 4.27 21.29 -15.12
C LEU A 517 3.61 20.01 -15.67
N ALA A 518 3.93 19.64 -16.91
CA ALA A 518 3.47 18.38 -17.50
C ALA A 518 3.94 17.16 -16.70
N ASP A 519 5.18 17.10 -16.21
CA ASP A 519 5.68 15.96 -15.42
C ASP A 519 5.03 15.83 -14.03
N GLN A 520 4.55 16.94 -13.45
CA GLN A 520 3.79 16.93 -12.19
C GLN A 520 2.33 16.52 -12.40
N LEU A 521 1.78 16.82 -13.58
CA LEU A 521 0.39 16.56 -13.95
C LEU A 521 0.20 15.34 -14.85
N SER A 522 1.24 14.56 -15.13
CA SER A 522 1.14 13.31 -15.89
C SER A 522 1.35 12.09 -14.99
N GLY A 523 0.96 10.92 -15.51
CA GLY A 523 1.15 9.64 -14.84
C GLY A 523 0.62 9.60 -13.42
N HIS A 524 1.40 8.96 -12.55
CA HIS A 524 1.08 8.76 -11.13
C HIS A 524 1.20 10.04 -10.29
N ASN A 525 1.93 11.05 -10.78
CA ASN A 525 2.08 12.32 -10.07
C ASN A 525 0.80 13.15 -10.13
N ALA A 526 0.01 13.00 -11.19
CA ALA A 526 -1.21 13.77 -11.43
C ALA A 526 -2.17 13.75 -10.22
N ALA A 527 -2.50 12.57 -9.71
CA ALA A 527 -3.44 12.43 -8.59
C ALA A 527 -2.92 13.09 -7.29
N SER A 528 -1.60 13.04 -7.05
CA SER A 528 -0.96 13.66 -5.89
C SER A 528 -0.85 15.19 -6.00
N ASN A 529 -0.85 15.74 -7.21
CA ASN A 529 -0.74 17.17 -7.49
C ASN A 529 -2.08 17.82 -7.85
N VAL A 530 -3.20 17.23 -7.42
CA VAL A 530 -4.54 17.76 -7.68
C VAL A 530 -4.72 19.22 -7.19
N GLY A 531 -4.06 19.59 -6.08
CA GLY A 531 -4.08 20.97 -5.57
C GLY A 531 -3.46 21.97 -6.54
N LEU A 532 -2.41 21.57 -7.26
CA LEU A 532 -1.75 22.40 -8.27
C LEU A 532 -2.70 22.74 -9.42
N VAL A 533 -3.55 21.80 -9.84
CA VAL A 533 -4.58 22.02 -10.87
C VAL A 533 -5.63 23.05 -10.43
N GLY A 534 -5.89 23.14 -9.12
CA GLY A 534 -6.74 24.16 -8.53
C GLY A 534 -6.14 25.57 -8.63
N ASP A 535 -4.82 25.69 -8.48
CA ASP A 535 -4.08 26.96 -8.46
C ASP A 535 -3.84 27.54 -9.86
N LEU A 536 -3.81 26.71 -10.90
CA LEU A 536 -3.64 27.15 -12.28
C LEU A 536 -4.84 27.98 -12.77
N LYS A 537 -4.55 29.15 -13.34
CA LYS A 537 -5.55 30.11 -13.86
C LYS A 537 -5.54 30.17 -15.38
N GLY A 538 -6.63 30.64 -15.98
CA GLY A 538 -6.73 30.85 -17.42
C GLY A 538 -6.67 29.55 -18.23
N ASP A 539 -6.00 29.59 -19.37
CA ASP A 539 -5.90 28.45 -20.30
C ASP A 539 -5.10 27.28 -19.71
N GLU A 540 -4.10 27.54 -18.87
CA GLU A 540 -3.29 26.49 -18.23
C GLU A 540 -4.15 25.56 -17.38
N GLY A 541 -5.02 26.15 -16.55
CA GLY A 541 -5.97 25.40 -15.72
C GLY A 541 -7.00 24.64 -16.55
N ARG A 542 -7.48 25.22 -17.65
CA ARG A 542 -8.44 24.55 -18.57
C ARG A 542 -7.83 23.31 -19.21
N ILE A 543 -6.57 23.38 -19.62
CA ILE A 543 -5.86 22.27 -20.26
C ILE A 543 -5.60 21.14 -19.25
N ALA A 544 -5.08 21.48 -18.07
CA ALA A 544 -4.87 20.52 -16.98
C ALA A 544 -6.17 19.81 -16.56
N ARG A 545 -7.25 20.56 -16.31
CA ARG A 545 -8.57 20.01 -15.96
C ARG A 545 -9.17 19.15 -17.07
N GLY A 546 -8.93 19.53 -18.33
CA GLY A 546 -9.35 18.76 -19.50
C GLY A 546 -8.66 17.39 -19.58
N ALA A 547 -7.35 17.34 -19.30
CA ALA A 547 -6.60 16.09 -19.22
C ALA A 547 -7.14 15.19 -18.11
N PHE A 548 -7.35 15.73 -16.90
CA PHE A 548 -7.94 14.99 -15.78
C PHE A 548 -9.32 14.42 -16.13
N LEU A 549 -10.20 15.25 -16.71
CA LEU A 549 -11.54 14.81 -17.10
C LEU A 549 -11.49 13.66 -18.12
N THR A 550 -10.59 13.75 -19.10
CA THR A 550 -10.42 12.71 -20.14
C THR A 550 -9.96 11.40 -19.51
N SER A 551 -8.96 11.46 -18.63
CA SER A 551 -8.45 10.30 -17.91
C SER A 551 -9.49 9.63 -17.02
N MET A 552 -10.31 10.44 -16.35
CA MET A 552 -11.41 9.93 -15.54
C MET A 552 -12.53 9.29 -16.38
N ARG A 553 -12.82 9.82 -17.57
CA ARG A 553 -13.81 9.21 -18.49
C ARG A 553 -13.40 7.81 -18.92
N THR A 554 -12.14 7.62 -19.34
CA THR A 554 -11.59 6.30 -19.68
C THR A 554 -11.73 5.32 -18.51
N MET A 555 -11.42 5.79 -17.30
CA MET A 555 -11.57 5.00 -16.08
C MET A 555 -13.03 4.59 -15.81
N PHE A 556 -14.01 5.48 -16.00
CA PHE A 556 -15.42 5.13 -15.81
C PHE A 556 -15.95 4.06 -16.79
N ILE A 557 -15.41 4.00 -18.02
CA ILE A 557 -15.76 2.94 -18.98
C ILE A 557 -15.45 1.55 -18.41
N VAL A 558 -14.31 1.41 -17.73
CA VAL A 558 -13.92 0.14 -17.09
C VAL A 558 -14.96 -0.28 -16.04
N TYR A 559 -15.40 0.65 -15.19
CA TYR A 559 -16.42 0.35 -14.18
C TYR A 559 -17.79 0.01 -14.79
N VAL A 560 -18.17 0.64 -15.90
CA VAL A 560 -19.38 0.28 -16.65
C VAL A 560 -19.30 -1.14 -17.19
N ALA A 561 -18.15 -1.55 -17.73
CA ALA A 561 -17.94 -2.91 -18.23
C ALA A 561 -18.11 -3.96 -17.11
N PHE A 562 -17.53 -3.72 -15.93
CA PHE A 562 -17.71 -4.60 -14.77
C PHE A 562 -19.15 -4.59 -14.25
N ALA A 563 -19.83 -3.44 -14.24
CA ALA A 563 -21.24 -3.36 -13.86
C ALA A 563 -22.13 -4.19 -14.80
N ALA A 564 -21.91 -4.07 -16.11
CA ALA A 564 -22.63 -4.82 -17.14
C ALA A 564 -22.34 -6.33 -17.06
N PHE A 565 -21.10 -6.73 -16.76
CA PHE A 565 -20.75 -8.12 -16.53
C PHE A 565 -21.47 -8.68 -15.28
N GLY A 566 -21.52 -7.91 -14.19
CA GLY A 566 -22.29 -8.26 -12.99
C GLY A 566 -23.78 -8.42 -13.29
N LEU A 567 -24.36 -7.54 -14.11
CA LEU A 567 -25.75 -7.63 -14.57
C LEU A 567 -25.99 -8.91 -15.39
N ALA A 568 -25.08 -9.27 -16.29
CA ALA A 568 -25.19 -10.52 -17.04
C ALA A 568 -25.14 -11.74 -16.11
N ALA A 569 -24.26 -11.72 -15.10
CA ALA A 569 -24.16 -12.78 -14.10
C ALA A 569 -25.43 -12.89 -13.23
N SER A 570 -26.12 -11.78 -12.96
CA SER A 570 -27.33 -11.80 -12.12
C SER A 570 -28.50 -12.59 -12.74
N LEU A 571 -28.51 -12.74 -14.08
CA LEU A 571 -29.51 -13.55 -14.79
C LEU A 571 -29.40 -15.04 -14.46
N LEU A 572 -28.26 -15.50 -13.93
CA LEU A 572 -28.04 -16.89 -13.53
C LEU A 572 -28.48 -17.16 -12.07
N VAL A 573 -28.88 -16.13 -11.33
CA VAL A 573 -29.33 -16.27 -9.94
C VAL A 573 -30.75 -16.82 -9.89
N ARG A 574 -30.93 -17.93 -9.17
CA ARG A 574 -32.24 -18.58 -9.01
C ARG A 574 -32.89 -18.15 -7.71
N GLN A 575 -34.16 -17.78 -7.78
CA GLN A 575 -34.97 -17.42 -6.62
C GLN A 575 -35.34 -18.68 -5.82
N LYS A 576 -35.03 -18.71 -4.52
CA LYS A 576 -35.50 -19.73 -3.57
C LYS A 576 -36.41 -19.12 -2.49
N ARG A 577 -37.37 -19.91 -1.98
CA ARG A 577 -38.23 -19.49 -0.86
C ARG A 577 -37.39 -19.35 0.42
N LEU A 578 -37.51 -18.22 1.10
CA LEU A 578 -36.89 -17.98 2.40
C LEU A 578 -37.64 -18.77 3.48
N SER A 579 -36.98 -19.76 4.10
CA SER A 579 -37.55 -20.56 5.20
C SER A 579 -37.73 -19.72 6.47
N LYS A 580 -38.72 -20.09 7.30
CA LYS A 580 -38.95 -19.51 8.63
C LYS A 580 -38.23 -20.29 9.74
N ASP A 581 -37.80 -21.52 9.49
CA ASP A 581 -37.16 -22.36 10.51
C ASP A 581 -35.74 -21.88 10.81
N HIS A 582 -35.42 -21.63 12.08
CA HIS A 582 -34.09 -21.28 12.56
C HIS A 582 -33.59 -22.34 13.55
N LYS A 583 -32.34 -22.76 13.39
CA LYS A 583 -31.60 -23.53 14.41
C LYS A 583 -30.36 -22.73 14.79
N GLU A 584 -30.20 -22.45 16.08
CA GLU A 584 -29.06 -21.69 16.60
C GLU A 584 -27.75 -22.45 16.30
N HIS A 585 -26.77 -21.79 15.66
CA HIS A 585 -25.52 -22.43 15.30
C HIS A 585 -24.60 -22.56 16.53
N GLN A 586 -24.37 -23.79 16.98
CA GLN A 586 -23.39 -24.06 18.05
C GLN A 586 -21.95 -23.97 17.49
N THR A 587 -21.09 -23.15 18.11
CA THR A 587 -19.68 -23.00 17.71
C THR A 587 -18.77 -24.02 18.43
N GLY A 588 -17.53 -24.19 17.98
CA GLY A 588 -16.53 -25.05 18.64
C GLY A 588 -16.24 -26.40 17.95
N LEU A 589 -15.18 -27.07 18.42
CA LEU A 589 -14.58 -28.24 17.75
C LEU A 589 -15.53 -29.44 17.55
N LYS A 590 -16.58 -29.55 18.37
CA LYS A 590 -17.57 -30.63 18.30
C LYS A 590 -18.52 -30.49 17.10
N THR A 591 -18.83 -29.27 16.64
CA THR A 591 -19.73 -29.05 15.50
C THR A 591 -19.03 -29.18 14.16
N LEU A 592 -17.70 -29.07 14.13
CA LEU A 592 -16.88 -29.32 12.95
C LEU A 592 -16.72 -30.84 12.62
N ARG A 593 -17.11 -31.76 13.51
CA ARG A 593 -16.74 -33.20 13.45
C ARG A 593 -17.61 -34.11 12.55
N SER A 594 -18.65 -33.65 11.85
CA SER A 594 -19.65 -34.58 11.28
C SER A 594 -19.28 -35.31 9.96
N ARG A 595 -18.05 -35.23 9.44
CA ARG A 595 -17.70 -35.81 8.12
C ARG A 595 -16.89 -37.11 8.18
N THR A 596 -16.47 -37.56 9.37
CA THR A 596 -15.55 -38.72 9.51
C THR A 596 -16.23 -40.05 9.88
N ASP A 597 -17.53 -40.08 10.21
CA ASP A 597 -18.22 -41.32 10.63
C ASP A 597 -18.87 -42.15 9.50
N ARG A 598 -18.49 -41.91 8.24
CA ARG A 598 -18.70 -42.89 7.17
C ARG A 598 -17.35 -43.39 6.70
N SER A 599 -16.81 -44.38 7.41
CA SER A 599 -15.70 -45.21 6.93
C SER A 599 -16.20 -46.16 5.83
N PRO A 600 -15.31 -46.61 4.94
CA PRO A 600 -14.81 -47.95 5.22
C PRO A 600 -13.29 -48.06 5.23
N ALA A 601 -12.87 -48.92 6.16
CA ALA A 601 -11.73 -49.85 6.13
C ALA A 601 -10.31 -49.29 6.12
N ASN A 602 -9.60 -49.66 7.20
CA ASN A 602 -8.18 -50.05 7.29
C ASN A 602 -7.28 -49.66 6.12
N ASN A 603 -6.28 -48.83 6.44
CA ASN A 603 -4.90 -49.34 6.48
C ASN A 603 -4.06 -48.40 7.35
N ASP A 604 -3.66 -48.92 8.52
CA ASP A 604 -2.43 -48.50 9.16
C ASP A 604 -1.27 -48.86 8.22
N ASN A 605 -0.48 -47.86 7.85
CA ASN A 605 0.95 -47.99 7.56
C ASN A 605 1.59 -46.58 7.53
N THR A 606 2.13 -46.19 8.69
CA THR A 606 3.50 -45.66 8.83
C THR A 606 4.09 -44.86 7.66
N LEU A 607 3.66 -43.61 7.49
CA LEU A 607 4.44 -42.57 6.80
C LEU A 607 4.32 -41.23 7.55
N GLY A 608 4.52 -41.29 8.87
CA GLY A 608 4.52 -40.14 9.77
C GLY A 608 5.91 -39.88 10.32
N SER A 609 6.92 -39.71 9.47
CA SER A 609 8.27 -39.20 9.80
C SER A 609 9.05 -39.06 8.50
N GLY A 610 8.94 -37.90 7.83
CA GLY A 610 9.66 -37.69 6.56
C GLY A 610 9.44 -36.34 5.88
N LEU A 611 8.39 -35.59 6.25
CA LEU A 611 8.13 -34.24 5.70
C LEU A 611 8.40 -33.08 6.68
N LEU A 612 9.13 -33.33 7.77
CA LEU A 612 9.63 -32.30 8.69
C LEU A 612 11.07 -31.85 8.37
N ALA A 613 11.64 -32.31 7.25
CA ALA A 613 13.03 -32.03 6.87
C ALA A 613 13.18 -31.21 5.57
N LEU A 614 12.17 -30.45 5.15
CA LEU A 614 12.30 -29.45 4.07
C LEU A 614 11.88 -28.03 4.48
N CYS A 615 11.46 -27.82 5.73
CA CYS A 615 11.55 -26.50 6.35
C CYS A 615 12.95 -26.32 6.94
N ALA A 616 13.99 -26.37 6.09
CA ALA A 616 15.10 -25.48 6.34
C ALA A 616 14.49 -24.08 6.20
N THR A 617 14.41 -23.35 7.31
CA THR A 617 14.12 -21.93 7.29
C THR A 617 15.13 -21.29 6.35
N ALA A 618 14.72 -21.02 5.11
CA ALA A 618 15.25 -19.87 4.41
C ALA A 618 14.76 -18.67 5.21
N GLN A 619 15.51 -18.30 6.25
CA GLN A 619 15.50 -16.92 6.70
C GLN A 619 15.85 -16.14 5.44
N ALA A 620 14.89 -15.44 4.83
CA ALA A 620 15.24 -14.52 3.76
C ALA A 620 16.34 -13.61 4.32
N ALA A 621 17.47 -13.51 3.61
CA ALA A 621 18.54 -12.59 3.96
C ALA A 621 17.92 -11.23 4.35
N SER A 622 18.25 -10.76 5.54
CA SER A 622 17.72 -9.52 6.12
C SER A 622 18.87 -8.62 6.53
N LEU A 623 18.64 -7.31 6.55
CA LEU A 623 19.65 -6.35 6.99
C LEU A 623 19.91 -6.57 8.48
N GLN A 624 21.15 -6.90 8.84
CA GLN A 624 21.54 -7.19 10.22
C GLN A 624 22.41 -6.08 10.78
N GLN A 625 22.14 -5.66 12.01
CA GLN A 625 23.02 -4.73 12.71
C GLN A 625 24.16 -5.48 13.40
N ILE A 626 25.40 -5.05 13.16
CA ILE A 626 26.59 -5.59 13.80
C ILE A 626 27.13 -4.53 14.77
N THR A 627 27.31 -4.92 16.03
CA THR A 627 27.78 -4.01 17.10
C THR A 627 29.26 -4.19 17.42
N ASN A 628 29.83 -5.36 17.14
CA ASN A 628 31.21 -5.73 17.53
C ASN A 628 32.13 -5.89 16.31
N PHE A 629 32.37 -4.81 15.56
CA PHE A 629 33.19 -4.80 14.34
C PHE A 629 34.60 -4.17 14.50
N GLY A 630 35.07 -4.01 15.74
CA GLY A 630 36.38 -3.43 16.06
C GLY A 630 36.28 -2.02 16.63
N ALA A 631 37.40 -1.28 16.58
CA ALA A 631 37.49 0.07 17.14
C ALA A 631 36.51 1.02 16.41
N ASN A 632 35.63 1.67 17.18
CA ASN A 632 34.65 2.62 16.64
C ASN A 632 34.50 3.86 17.52
N PRO A 633 35.55 4.71 17.62
CA PRO A 633 35.49 5.91 18.46
C PRO A 633 34.43 6.92 17.99
N SER A 634 34.08 6.89 16.69
CA SER A 634 33.06 7.76 16.13
C SER A 634 31.62 7.35 16.46
N ASN A 635 31.40 6.13 16.99
CA ASN A 635 30.08 5.52 17.25
C ASN A 635 29.20 5.25 16.01
N ALA A 636 29.77 5.22 14.80
CA ALA A 636 29.01 4.87 13.59
C ALA A 636 28.44 3.44 13.69
N LYS A 637 27.22 3.20 13.21
CA LYS A 637 26.61 1.86 13.30
C LYS A 637 26.89 1.07 12.03
N MET A 638 27.11 -0.23 12.16
CA MET A 638 27.30 -1.12 11.03
C MET A 638 26.03 -1.92 10.80
N TYR A 639 25.52 -1.89 9.58
CA TYR A 639 24.55 -2.85 9.09
C TYR A 639 25.12 -3.61 7.91
N ILE A 640 24.79 -4.88 7.78
CA ILE A 640 25.30 -5.75 6.74
C ILE A 640 24.14 -6.54 6.11
N TYR A 641 24.21 -6.69 4.80
CA TYR A 641 23.36 -7.58 4.03
C TYR A 641 24.21 -8.65 3.36
N VAL A 642 23.95 -9.90 3.71
CA VAL A 642 24.61 -11.07 3.11
C VAL A 642 23.52 -11.86 2.37
N PRO A 643 23.55 -11.92 1.03
CA PRO A 643 22.52 -12.60 0.27
C PRO A 643 22.61 -14.13 0.43
N ASP A 644 21.49 -14.82 0.25
CA ASP A 644 21.42 -16.29 0.40
C ASP A 644 22.28 -17.04 -0.64
N ASN A 645 22.62 -16.38 -1.75
CA ASN A 645 23.46 -16.90 -2.83
C ASN A 645 24.87 -16.27 -2.86
N VAL A 646 25.38 -15.83 -1.71
CA VAL A 646 26.73 -15.27 -1.60
C VAL A 646 27.79 -16.22 -2.16
N VAL A 647 28.70 -15.72 -3.00
CA VAL A 647 29.78 -16.55 -3.58
C VAL A 647 30.86 -16.85 -2.54
N ALA A 648 31.65 -17.91 -2.75
CA ALA A 648 32.61 -18.40 -1.74
C ALA A 648 33.67 -17.38 -1.28
N THR A 649 34.08 -16.48 -2.18
CA THR A 649 34.94 -15.32 -1.89
C THR A 649 34.23 -14.06 -2.40
N PRO A 650 33.29 -13.50 -1.63
CA PRO A 650 32.39 -12.49 -2.14
C PRO A 650 33.08 -11.13 -2.27
N PRO A 651 32.82 -10.37 -3.36
CA PRO A 651 33.10 -8.94 -3.38
C PRO A 651 32.34 -8.24 -2.25
N ILE A 652 32.85 -7.09 -1.81
CA ILE A 652 32.21 -6.27 -0.77
C ILE A 652 31.92 -4.89 -1.34
N VAL A 653 30.68 -4.42 -1.20
CA VAL A 653 30.28 -3.05 -1.57
C VAL A 653 29.86 -2.30 -0.31
N VAL A 654 30.50 -1.15 -0.06
CA VAL A 654 30.11 -0.23 1.01
C VAL A 654 29.17 0.83 0.44
N ALA A 655 27.91 0.79 0.86
CA ALA A 655 26.85 1.65 0.36
C ALA A 655 26.52 2.76 1.39
N VAL A 656 27.12 3.93 1.21
CA VAL A 656 27.12 5.04 2.17
C VAL A 656 25.97 6.01 1.91
N HIS A 657 25.07 6.16 2.89
CA HIS A 657 23.85 6.97 2.74
C HIS A 657 24.11 8.49 2.75
N TYR A 658 23.11 9.26 2.29
CA TYR A 658 23.05 10.73 2.30
C TYR A 658 22.67 11.30 3.69
N CYS A 659 22.82 12.62 3.89
CA CYS A 659 22.32 13.31 5.09
C CYS A 659 20.82 13.05 5.29
N SER A 660 20.34 12.93 6.53
CA SER A 660 18.97 12.54 6.92
C SER A 660 18.56 11.12 6.54
N GLY A 661 19.41 10.38 5.81
CA GLY A 661 19.24 8.96 5.52
C GLY A 661 19.64 8.06 6.69
N THR A 662 19.27 6.79 6.60
CA THR A 662 19.65 5.71 7.53
C THR A 662 20.15 4.52 6.73
N ALA A 663 20.83 3.57 7.39
CA ALA A 663 21.22 2.32 6.73
C ALA A 663 20.00 1.58 6.16
N GLN A 664 18.89 1.54 6.89
CA GLN A 664 17.65 0.92 6.45
C GLN A 664 17.01 1.63 5.25
N ALA A 665 17.02 2.98 5.22
CA ALA A 665 16.49 3.74 4.11
C ALA A 665 17.32 3.53 2.84
N TYR A 666 18.65 3.48 2.97
CA TYR A 666 19.54 3.24 1.84
C TYR A 666 19.47 1.77 1.36
N PHE A 667 19.31 0.82 2.27
CA PHE A 667 19.06 -0.59 1.94
C PHE A 667 17.77 -0.78 1.13
N SER A 668 16.67 -0.14 1.52
CA SER A 668 15.39 -0.26 0.84
C SER A 668 15.27 0.63 -0.41
N GLY A 669 15.99 1.75 -0.45
CA GLY A 669 15.87 2.78 -1.48
C GLY A 669 16.90 2.70 -2.61
N THR A 670 17.85 1.76 -2.56
CA THR A 670 18.91 1.60 -3.57
C THR A 670 18.91 0.18 -4.15
N PRO A 671 19.39 -0.02 -5.39
CA PRO A 671 19.36 -1.34 -6.03
C PRO A 671 20.40 -2.32 -5.48
N TYR A 672 21.31 -1.88 -4.58
CA TYR A 672 22.45 -2.70 -4.17
C TYR A 672 22.05 -4.02 -3.48
N ARG A 673 20.93 -4.07 -2.75
CA ARG A 673 20.39 -5.32 -2.21
C ARG A 673 20.03 -6.30 -3.32
N GLN A 674 19.25 -5.84 -4.30
CA GLN A 674 18.79 -6.67 -5.41
C GLN A 674 19.97 -7.12 -6.27
N LEU A 675 20.96 -6.25 -6.46
CA LEU A 675 22.19 -6.57 -7.19
C LEU A 675 23.06 -7.56 -6.41
N ALA A 676 23.11 -7.47 -5.08
CA ALA A 676 23.75 -8.46 -4.22
C ALA A 676 23.07 -9.82 -4.34
N ASP A 677 21.73 -9.86 -4.33
CA ASP A 677 20.96 -11.08 -4.59
C ASP A 677 21.17 -11.62 -6.01
N GLN A 678 21.51 -10.80 -6.99
CA GLN A 678 21.76 -11.24 -8.37
C GLN A 678 23.19 -11.74 -8.59
N HIS A 679 24.17 -11.13 -7.93
CA HIS A 679 25.59 -11.34 -8.22
C HIS A 679 26.39 -11.94 -7.05
N GLY A 680 25.75 -12.20 -5.91
CA GLY A 680 26.32 -12.90 -4.76
C GLY A 680 27.42 -12.12 -4.03
N PHE A 681 27.36 -10.79 -3.99
CA PHE A 681 28.28 -9.95 -3.22
C PHE A 681 27.66 -9.46 -1.91
N ILE A 682 28.50 -9.05 -0.95
CA ILE A 682 28.05 -8.55 0.36
C ILE A 682 27.94 -7.03 0.32
N VAL A 683 26.92 -6.49 0.98
CA VAL A 683 26.74 -5.03 1.11
C VAL A 683 26.84 -4.60 2.56
N ILE A 684 27.73 -3.65 2.82
CA ILE A 684 27.81 -2.96 4.11
C ILE A 684 27.05 -1.64 3.98
N TYR A 685 26.06 -1.44 4.86
CA TYR A 685 25.30 -0.20 5.00
C TYR A 685 25.70 0.49 6.31
N PRO A 686 26.77 1.31 6.31
CA PRO A 686 27.16 2.05 7.50
C PRO A 686 26.11 3.15 7.79
N GLU A 687 25.89 3.47 9.05
CA GLU A 687 24.98 4.55 9.50
C GLU A 687 25.71 5.59 10.33
N SER A 688 25.56 6.87 9.94
CA SER A 688 26.16 8.00 10.66
C SER A 688 25.54 8.17 12.06
N PRO A 689 26.36 8.43 13.09
CA PRO A 689 25.89 8.59 14.47
C PRO A 689 25.41 10.00 14.82
N TYR A 690 25.54 10.96 13.90
CA TYR A 690 25.28 12.37 14.19
C TYR A 690 23.82 12.79 13.94
N SER A 691 23.41 13.88 14.58
CA SER A 691 22.11 14.52 14.30
C SER A 691 22.04 14.96 12.83
N GLY A 692 20.92 14.66 12.17
CA GLY A 692 20.78 14.83 10.72
C GLY A 692 21.57 13.83 9.89
N THR A 693 22.20 12.82 10.52
CA THR A 693 22.87 11.66 9.92
C THR A 693 23.84 11.97 8.76
N CYS A 694 24.37 13.19 8.69
CA CYS A 694 25.46 13.51 7.79
C CYS A 694 26.76 12.83 8.26
N TRP A 695 27.61 12.44 7.33
CA TRP A 695 28.93 11.89 7.61
C TRP A 695 29.92 13.01 7.97
N ASP A 696 30.73 12.77 9.00
CA ASP A 696 31.83 13.66 9.32
C ASP A 696 32.93 13.56 8.26
N VAL A 697 32.99 14.55 7.39
CA VAL A 697 34.03 14.73 6.35
C VAL A 697 34.85 16.01 6.58
N SER A 698 34.74 16.58 7.78
CA SER A 698 35.27 17.91 8.10
C SER A 698 36.34 17.89 9.20
N SER A 699 36.36 16.86 10.04
CA SER A 699 37.31 16.73 11.14
C SER A 699 38.66 16.14 10.72
N PRO A 700 39.75 16.45 11.44
CA PRO A 700 41.04 15.76 11.25
C PRO A 700 40.92 14.24 11.46
N ALA A 701 40.06 13.79 12.37
CA ALA A 701 39.88 12.38 12.71
C ALA A 701 39.34 11.55 11.54
N SER A 702 38.41 12.11 10.75
CA SER A 702 37.85 11.44 9.56
C SER A 702 38.71 11.62 8.31
N LEU A 703 39.59 12.62 8.27
CA LEU A 703 40.47 12.90 7.12
C LEU A 703 41.88 12.31 7.25
N THR A 704 42.13 11.52 8.29
CA THR A 704 43.44 10.88 8.54
C THR A 704 43.29 9.36 8.58
N TYR A 705 44.20 8.64 7.93
CA TYR A 705 44.29 7.18 8.05
C TYR A 705 44.45 6.76 9.52
N GLU A 706 43.60 5.84 9.98
CA GLU A 706 43.46 5.43 11.40
C GLU A 706 43.22 6.61 12.38
N GLY A 707 42.60 7.70 11.92
CA GLY A 707 42.37 8.91 12.72
C GLY A 707 41.23 8.81 13.74
N GLY A 708 40.52 7.68 13.84
CA GLY A 708 39.41 7.46 14.78
C GLY A 708 38.05 8.07 14.38
N GLY A 709 37.96 8.74 13.23
CA GLY A 709 36.70 9.31 12.71
C GLY A 709 35.79 8.29 11.99
N ASN A 710 34.79 8.80 11.27
CA ASN A 710 33.84 7.94 10.54
C ASN A 710 34.51 7.09 9.45
N SER A 711 35.52 7.64 8.76
CA SER A 711 36.27 6.89 7.73
C SER A 711 36.97 5.66 8.33
N ASN A 712 37.53 5.79 9.54
CA ASN A 712 38.13 4.70 10.29
C ASN A 712 37.12 3.65 10.73
N ALA A 713 35.94 4.09 11.19
CA ALA A 713 34.88 3.17 11.58
C ALA A 713 34.42 2.34 10.37
N ILE A 714 34.18 2.97 9.21
CA ILE A 714 33.82 2.27 7.97
C ILE A 714 34.93 1.30 7.53
N ALA A 715 36.20 1.71 7.62
CA ALA A 715 37.33 0.82 7.32
C ALA A 715 37.36 -0.42 8.23
N ASN A 716 37.01 -0.28 9.51
CA ASN A 716 36.89 -1.41 10.44
C ASN A 716 35.69 -2.31 10.12
N MET A 717 34.56 -1.76 9.65
CA MET A 717 33.45 -2.56 9.14
C MET A 717 33.86 -3.45 7.96
N VAL A 718 34.67 -2.91 7.04
CA VAL A 718 35.21 -3.68 5.91
C VAL A 718 36.15 -4.78 6.39
N ARG A 719 37.11 -4.46 7.27
CA ARG A 719 38.04 -5.46 7.84
C ARG A 719 37.32 -6.59 8.54
N TRP A 720 36.31 -6.25 9.35
CA TRP A 720 35.46 -7.23 10.00
C TRP A 720 34.76 -8.11 8.96
N THR A 721 34.14 -7.51 7.94
CA THR A 721 33.42 -8.24 6.89
C THR A 721 34.33 -9.18 6.11
N LEU A 722 35.53 -8.72 5.73
CA LEU A 722 36.55 -9.56 5.09
C LEU A 722 36.89 -10.78 5.97
N SER A 723 37.08 -10.56 7.27
CA SER A 723 37.43 -11.63 8.22
C SER A 723 36.29 -12.61 8.48
N GLN A 724 35.04 -12.14 8.60
CA GLN A 724 33.90 -12.97 8.98
C GLN A 724 33.29 -13.73 7.81
N HIS A 725 33.38 -13.17 6.60
CA HIS A 725 32.69 -13.71 5.42
C HIS A 725 33.63 -14.16 4.31
N ASN A 726 34.92 -14.33 4.59
CA ASN A 726 35.93 -14.73 3.60
C ASN A 726 35.90 -13.84 2.34
N GLY A 727 35.68 -12.53 2.55
CA GLY A 727 35.51 -11.57 1.46
C GLY A 727 36.78 -11.40 0.61
N ASP A 728 36.60 -11.09 -0.67
CA ASP A 728 37.72 -10.84 -1.58
C ASP A 728 38.31 -9.44 -1.33
N ALA A 729 39.47 -9.40 -0.69
CA ALA A 729 40.19 -8.17 -0.36
C ALA A 729 40.62 -7.35 -1.58
N ALA A 730 40.73 -7.96 -2.77
CA ALA A 730 41.02 -7.23 -4.01
C ALA A 730 39.75 -6.62 -4.65
N ARG A 731 38.56 -7.00 -4.15
CA ARG A 731 37.25 -6.61 -4.69
C ARG A 731 36.36 -5.96 -3.65
N VAL A 732 36.91 -4.96 -2.96
CA VAL A 732 36.14 -4.09 -2.07
C VAL A 732 35.89 -2.76 -2.77
N PHE A 733 34.64 -2.31 -2.75
CA PHE A 733 34.17 -1.14 -3.45
C PHE A 733 33.40 -0.21 -2.53
N VAL A 734 33.36 1.07 -2.84
CA VAL A 734 32.60 2.06 -2.07
C VAL A 734 31.76 2.93 -3.00
N THR A 735 30.54 3.21 -2.57
CA THR A 735 29.62 4.09 -3.28
C THR A 735 28.79 4.88 -2.29
N GLY A 736 28.44 6.12 -2.64
CA GLY A 736 27.59 6.92 -1.79
C GLY A 736 26.96 8.10 -2.50
N THR A 737 25.92 8.65 -1.88
CA THR A 737 25.14 9.80 -2.38
C THR A 737 25.25 11.00 -1.44
N SER A 738 25.35 12.22 -1.97
CA SER A 738 25.43 13.46 -1.18
C SER A 738 26.56 13.38 -0.13
N SER A 739 26.25 13.47 1.16
CA SER A 739 27.25 13.27 2.23
C SER A 739 27.96 11.92 2.19
N GLY A 740 27.30 10.86 1.73
CA GLY A 740 27.95 9.58 1.47
C GLY A 740 28.89 9.61 0.27
N ALA A 741 28.63 10.45 -0.74
CA ALA A 741 29.55 10.68 -1.86
C ALA A 741 30.79 11.46 -1.41
N MET A 742 30.62 12.45 -0.52
CA MET A 742 31.74 13.13 0.14
C MET A 742 32.61 12.14 0.92
N MET A 743 31.97 11.27 1.72
CA MET A 743 32.69 10.22 2.47
C MET A 743 33.34 9.20 1.53
N THR A 744 32.75 8.90 0.37
CA THR A 744 33.36 8.02 -0.64
C THR A 744 34.70 8.58 -1.14
N ASN A 745 34.76 9.88 -1.43
CA ASN A 745 36.01 10.55 -1.79
C ASN A 745 37.02 10.52 -0.63
N VAL A 746 36.57 10.73 0.61
CA VAL A 746 37.43 10.64 1.81
C VAL A 746 37.99 9.24 2.00
N LEU A 747 37.17 8.19 1.86
CA LEU A 747 37.60 6.78 1.97
C LEU A 747 38.61 6.40 0.89
N ALA A 748 38.39 6.87 -0.35
CA ALA A 748 39.33 6.68 -1.45
C ALA A 748 40.69 7.39 -1.22
N ALA A 749 40.70 8.50 -0.47
CA ALA A 749 41.92 9.22 -0.12
C ALA A 749 42.64 8.63 1.11
N THR A 750 41.89 8.27 2.16
CA THR A 750 42.38 7.77 3.45
C THR A 750 42.75 6.28 3.42
N TYR A 751 41.94 5.42 2.80
CA TYR A 751 42.14 3.96 2.73
C TYR A 751 42.31 3.45 1.28
N PRO A 752 43.28 3.96 0.51
CA PRO A 752 43.43 3.64 -0.91
C PRO A 752 43.88 2.20 -1.20
N ASP A 753 44.39 1.48 -0.21
CA ASP A 753 44.73 0.05 -0.28
C ASP A 753 43.53 -0.86 -0.02
N MET A 754 42.48 -0.32 0.59
CA MET A 754 41.29 -1.08 0.94
C MET A 754 40.30 -1.14 -0.21
N PHE A 755 40.13 -0.05 -0.95
CA PHE A 755 39.12 0.05 -2.01
C PHE A 755 39.75 -0.09 -3.40
N ALA A 756 39.16 -0.93 -4.24
CA ALA A 756 39.56 -1.10 -5.64
C ALA A 756 38.89 -0.05 -6.57
N ALA A 757 37.66 0.37 -6.24
CA ALA A 757 36.93 1.41 -6.96
C ALA A 757 35.95 2.17 -6.07
N GLY A 758 35.69 3.43 -6.43
CA GLY A 758 34.75 4.33 -5.78
C GLY A 758 33.77 4.99 -6.75
N ILE A 759 32.52 5.19 -6.33
CA ILE A 759 31.48 5.92 -7.07
C ILE A 759 30.86 7.01 -6.19
N ALA A 760 30.93 8.26 -6.64
CA ALA A 760 30.45 9.40 -5.88
C ALA A 760 29.26 10.07 -6.60
N TYR A 761 28.07 10.02 -6.00
CA TYR A 761 26.85 10.64 -6.50
C TYR A 761 26.56 11.98 -5.82
N ALA A 762 26.76 13.10 -6.53
CA ALA A 762 26.65 14.46 -6.01
C ALA A 762 27.51 14.69 -4.76
N GLY A 763 28.83 14.70 -4.95
CA GLY A 763 29.81 14.87 -3.87
C GLY A 763 30.68 16.11 -4.01
N VAL A 764 31.71 16.19 -3.19
CA VAL A 764 32.76 17.22 -3.24
C VAL A 764 34.13 16.56 -3.13
N PRO A 765 35.23 17.26 -3.49
CA PRO A 765 36.59 16.74 -3.34
C PRO A 765 36.89 16.35 -1.89
N ALA A 766 37.71 15.32 -1.69
CA ALA A 766 38.18 14.93 -0.37
C ALA A 766 38.94 16.11 0.27
N GLY A 767 38.52 16.48 1.49
CA GLY A 767 39.11 17.59 2.26
C GLY A 767 38.49 18.95 2.01
N CYS A 768 37.60 19.08 1.01
CA CYS A 768 36.93 20.34 0.71
C CYS A 768 36.04 20.84 1.86
N PHE A 769 35.36 19.94 2.57
CA PHE A 769 34.50 20.27 3.71
C PHE A 769 35.25 20.48 5.04
N TYR A 770 36.59 20.59 5.03
CA TYR A 770 37.35 20.75 6.26
C TYR A 770 36.90 21.98 7.08
N THR A 771 36.66 21.77 8.37
CA THR A 771 36.38 22.83 9.36
C THR A 771 37.20 22.68 10.63
N GLY A 772 37.93 21.57 10.81
CA GLY A 772 38.61 21.22 12.05
C GLY A 772 37.68 20.63 13.12
N THR A 773 36.36 20.61 12.89
CA THR A 773 35.35 20.11 13.83
C THR A 773 34.62 18.90 13.25
N VAL A 774 34.09 18.04 14.14
CA VAL A 774 33.30 16.86 13.77
C VAL A 774 31.95 17.28 13.19
N ASN A 775 31.62 16.77 12.01
CA ASN A 775 30.36 17.03 11.30
C ASN A 775 30.07 18.55 11.13
N GLY A 776 31.13 19.30 10.81
CA GLY A 776 31.10 20.73 10.59
C GLY A 776 30.64 21.10 9.18
N TRP A 777 29.85 22.18 9.08
CA TRP A 777 29.37 22.69 7.81
C TRP A 777 30.37 23.68 7.18
N ASN A 778 30.66 23.53 5.89
CA ASN A 778 31.54 24.43 5.14
C ASN A 778 30.81 25.00 3.91
N SER A 779 30.27 26.22 4.05
CA SER A 779 29.55 26.90 2.96
C SER A 779 30.43 27.25 1.76
N THR A 780 31.73 27.50 1.96
CA THR A 780 32.66 27.77 0.87
C THR A 780 32.77 26.56 -0.05
N CYS A 781 32.86 25.35 0.52
CA CYS A 781 32.87 24.13 -0.26
C CYS A 781 31.49 23.80 -0.86
N SER A 782 30.40 23.84 -0.06
CA SER A 782 29.07 23.45 -0.55
C SER A 782 28.59 24.33 -1.73
N GLN A 783 28.95 25.61 -1.73
CA GLN A 783 28.64 26.55 -2.82
C GLN A 783 29.63 26.50 -3.98
N GLY A 784 30.62 25.59 -3.95
CA GLY A 784 31.62 25.43 -5.00
C GLY A 784 32.65 26.57 -5.07
N ASN A 785 32.78 27.35 -4.01
CA ASN A 785 33.72 28.47 -3.94
C ASN A 785 35.12 28.05 -3.49
N ALA A 786 35.30 26.81 -3.03
CA ALA A 786 36.60 26.21 -2.73
C ALA A 786 37.29 25.76 -4.04
N VAL A 787 37.92 26.72 -4.73
CA VAL A 787 38.62 26.49 -6.01
C VAL A 787 40.12 26.51 -5.77
N PHE A 788 40.78 25.38 -6.02
CA PHE A 788 42.23 25.24 -5.80
C PHE A 788 42.96 24.68 -7.03
N SER A 789 44.30 24.71 -7.00
CA SER A 789 45.12 24.09 -8.04
C SER A 789 45.02 22.57 -8.01
N ALA A 790 45.30 21.93 -9.14
CA ALA A 790 45.24 20.49 -9.26
C ALA A 790 46.28 19.80 -8.37
N GLU A 791 47.47 20.41 -8.26
CA GLU A 791 48.55 19.97 -7.38
C GLU A 791 48.15 20.03 -5.91
N LEU A 792 47.48 21.10 -5.47
CA LEU A 792 47.03 21.25 -4.10
C LEU A 792 45.95 20.21 -3.75
N TRP A 793 45.01 19.97 -4.65
CA TRP A 793 44.00 18.92 -4.45
C TRP A 793 44.61 17.53 -4.38
N ALA A 794 45.57 17.21 -5.25
CA ALA A 794 46.27 15.93 -5.24
C ALA A 794 47.12 15.76 -3.98
N GLN A 795 47.82 16.81 -3.54
CA GLN A 795 48.55 16.80 -2.27
C GLN A 795 47.61 16.59 -1.08
N THR A 796 46.44 17.25 -1.08
CA THR A 796 45.43 17.10 -0.03
C THR A 796 44.98 15.64 0.10
N ALA A 797 44.63 14.98 -1.02
CA ALA A 797 44.26 13.57 -1.03
C ALA A 797 45.42 12.63 -0.64
N ARG A 798 46.66 12.93 -1.05
CA ARG A 798 47.86 12.16 -0.69
C ARG A 798 48.19 12.27 0.80
N ASN A 799 48.03 13.46 1.40
CA ASN A 799 48.34 13.71 2.80
C ASN A 799 47.38 13.03 3.78
N MET A 800 46.19 12.60 3.33
CA MET A 800 45.28 11.80 4.14
C MET A 800 45.83 10.39 4.45
N ARG A 801 46.78 9.90 3.63
CA ARG A 801 47.58 8.71 3.91
C ARG A 801 49.04 8.93 3.51
N PRO A 802 49.83 9.56 4.39
CA PRO A 802 51.24 9.87 4.12
C PRO A 802 52.05 8.60 3.81
N GLY A 803 52.94 8.68 2.83
CA GLY A 803 53.86 7.59 2.48
C GLY A 803 53.26 6.45 1.65
N TYR A 804 51.96 6.48 1.32
CA TYR A 804 51.36 5.46 0.45
C TYR A 804 51.76 5.67 -1.03
N THR A 805 52.43 4.68 -1.60
CA THR A 805 52.89 4.67 -3.01
C THR A 805 52.14 3.67 -3.91
N GLY A 806 51.20 2.91 -3.34
CA GLY A 806 50.41 1.92 -4.07
C GLY A 806 49.33 2.53 -4.98
N PRO A 807 48.63 1.69 -5.76
CA PRO A 807 47.52 2.14 -6.59
C PRO A 807 46.36 2.68 -5.72
N ARG A 808 45.71 3.75 -6.17
CA ARG A 808 44.49 4.31 -5.54
C ARG A 808 43.23 3.84 -6.27
N PRO A 809 42.07 3.68 -5.60
CA PRO A 809 40.84 3.19 -6.24
C PRO A 809 40.50 3.99 -7.49
N LYS A 810 40.04 3.32 -8.56
CA LYS A 810 39.50 4.03 -9.72
C LYS A 810 38.19 4.73 -9.34
N MET A 811 37.96 5.93 -9.86
CA MET A 811 36.86 6.80 -9.44
C MET A 811 35.87 7.10 -10.57
N GLN A 812 34.58 7.02 -10.26
CA GLN A 812 33.50 7.45 -11.14
C GLN A 812 32.67 8.53 -10.42
N ILE A 813 32.54 9.71 -11.04
CA ILE A 813 31.97 10.89 -10.40
C ILE A 813 30.69 11.29 -11.13
N TYR A 814 29.56 11.27 -10.43
CA TYR A 814 28.28 11.74 -10.96
C TYR A 814 27.90 13.08 -10.34
N HIS A 815 27.44 14.03 -11.15
CA HIS A 815 26.94 15.31 -10.64
C HIS A 815 25.90 15.93 -11.58
N GLY A 816 24.94 16.65 -10.98
CA GLY A 816 23.89 17.35 -11.71
C GLY A 816 24.20 18.84 -11.92
N ALA A 817 23.92 19.35 -13.11
CA ALA A 817 24.10 20.77 -13.43
C ALA A 817 23.11 21.70 -12.70
N LEU A 818 22.02 21.16 -12.16
CA LEU A 818 20.99 21.88 -11.39
C LEU A 818 21.12 21.65 -9.88
N ASP A 819 22.27 21.16 -9.41
CA ASP A 819 22.50 20.92 -7.99
C ASP A 819 22.63 22.25 -7.21
N THR A 820 21.69 22.51 -6.31
CA THR A 820 21.66 23.68 -5.43
C THR A 820 22.08 23.38 -3.99
N THR A 821 22.46 22.14 -3.69
CA THR A 821 22.93 21.74 -2.35
C THR A 821 24.45 21.63 -2.32
N LEU A 822 25.03 20.93 -3.30
CA LEU A 822 26.46 20.89 -3.56
C LEU A 822 26.68 21.40 -4.97
N TYR A 823 27.01 22.69 -5.08
CA TYR A 823 26.94 23.41 -6.34
C TYR A 823 27.76 22.73 -7.45
N PRO A 824 27.35 22.84 -8.72
CA PRO A 824 27.87 21.97 -9.78
C PRO A 824 29.37 22.15 -10.05
N ARG A 825 29.95 23.27 -9.63
CA ARG A 825 31.41 23.51 -9.68
C ARG A 825 32.21 22.48 -8.88
N ASN A 826 31.62 21.86 -7.84
CA ASN A 826 32.26 20.78 -7.09
C ASN A 826 32.58 19.55 -7.93
N TYR A 827 31.83 19.30 -9.02
CA TYR A 827 32.17 18.27 -10.00
C TYR A 827 33.55 18.53 -10.60
N ASN A 828 33.77 19.75 -11.11
CA ASN A 828 35.03 20.13 -11.75
C ASN A 828 36.21 20.05 -10.78
N GLU A 829 36.02 20.48 -9.54
CA GLU A 829 37.07 20.37 -8.52
C GLU A 829 37.36 18.90 -8.14
N THR A 830 36.34 18.03 -8.16
CA THR A 830 36.52 16.60 -7.86
C THR A 830 37.25 15.89 -9.00
N ILE A 831 36.89 16.20 -10.25
CA ILE A 831 37.62 15.75 -11.44
C ILE A 831 39.06 16.27 -11.41
N LYS A 832 39.28 17.54 -11.06
CA LYS A 832 40.61 18.14 -10.92
C LYS A 832 41.46 17.42 -9.86
N GLN A 833 40.88 17.08 -8.72
CA GLN A 833 41.55 16.31 -7.67
C GLN A 833 42.00 14.94 -8.19
N TRP A 834 41.09 14.14 -8.73
CA TRP A 834 41.40 12.78 -9.13
C TRP A 834 42.25 12.69 -10.39
N SER A 835 42.08 13.60 -11.36
CA SER A 835 42.96 13.66 -12.55
C SER A 835 44.41 13.92 -12.15
N ALA A 836 44.67 14.87 -11.25
CA ALA A 836 46.01 15.15 -10.75
C ALA A 836 46.58 14.04 -9.83
N VAL A 837 45.71 13.32 -9.10
CA VAL A 837 46.13 12.13 -8.35
C VAL A 837 46.66 11.05 -9.29
N PHE A 838 45.97 10.81 -10.43
CA PHE A 838 46.34 9.78 -11.41
C PHE A 838 47.30 10.24 -12.50
N GLY A 839 47.59 11.54 -12.61
CA GLY A 839 48.42 12.09 -13.68
C GLY A 839 47.73 12.17 -15.05
N TYR A 840 46.39 12.23 -15.07
CA TYR A 840 45.60 12.43 -16.28
C TYR A 840 45.47 13.91 -16.64
N PRO A 841 45.18 14.24 -17.91
CA PRO A 841 44.82 15.60 -18.29
C PRO A 841 43.57 16.06 -17.51
N GLY A 842 43.51 17.34 -17.14
CA GLY A 842 42.32 17.95 -16.52
C GLY A 842 41.13 18.14 -17.48
N THR A 843 41.26 17.66 -18.72
CA THR A 843 40.23 17.66 -19.76
C THR A 843 39.97 16.22 -20.22
N PRO A 844 38.73 15.88 -20.60
CA PRO A 844 38.41 14.51 -20.98
C PRO A 844 39.11 14.11 -22.29
N VAL A 845 39.68 12.91 -22.30
CA VAL A 845 40.29 12.29 -23.50
C VAL A 845 39.23 11.79 -24.48
N SER A 846 38.04 11.46 -23.98
CA SER A 846 36.89 11.12 -24.82
C SER A 846 35.58 11.45 -24.11
N VAL A 847 34.60 11.90 -24.89
CA VAL A 847 33.24 12.20 -24.42
C VAL A 847 32.26 11.35 -25.22
N GLY A 848 31.29 10.76 -24.53
CA GLY A 848 30.30 9.87 -25.14
C GLY A 848 28.99 9.82 -24.36
N PRO A 849 28.02 9.02 -24.82
CA PRO A 849 26.76 8.85 -24.12
C PRO A 849 26.97 8.22 -22.74
N GLY A 850 26.25 8.76 -21.74
CA GLY A 850 26.18 8.18 -20.41
C GLY A 850 25.24 6.96 -20.32
N PRO A 851 25.06 6.39 -19.12
CA PRO A 851 24.21 5.23 -18.88
C PRO A 851 22.72 5.51 -19.10
N SER A 852 22.30 6.78 -19.06
CA SER A 852 20.97 7.23 -19.45
C SER A 852 21.07 8.47 -20.32
N SER A 853 19.99 8.84 -21.02
CA SER A 853 19.91 10.04 -21.86
C SER A 853 20.15 11.35 -21.10
N GLN A 854 20.09 11.32 -19.77
CA GLN A 854 20.31 12.47 -18.91
C GLN A 854 21.79 12.74 -18.64
N PHE A 855 22.69 11.77 -18.87
CA PHE A 855 24.11 11.89 -18.57
C PHE A 855 24.98 11.88 -19.82
N VAL A 856 26.02 12.70 -19.79
CA VAL A 856 27.17 12.62 -20.70
C VAL A 856 28.33 11.99 -19.94
N ARG A 857 28.98 10.99 -20.54
CA ARG A 857 30.17 10.35 -19.97
C ARG A 857 31.43 11.03 -20.50
N GLU A 858 32.27 11.45 -19.57
CA GLU A 858 33.58 12.03 -19.79
C GLU A 858 34.64 11.06 -19.27
N ILE A 859 35.55 10.62 -20.13
CA ILE A 859 36.64 9.71 -19.76
C ILE A 859 37.92 10.53 -19.70
N TYR A 860 38.63 10.50 -18.57
CA TYR A 860 39.91 11.20 -18.37
C TYR A 860 41.10 10.21 -18.44
N GLY A 861 40.83 8.95 -18.12
CA GLY A 861 41.76 7.83 -18.26
C GLY A 861 41.07 6.51 -17.86
N ASP A 862 41.83 5.43 -17.80
CA ASP A 862 41.32 4.10 -17.43
C ASP A 862 40.78 4.02 -15.99
N ARG A 863 41.20 4.95 -15.11
CA ARG A 863 40.83 4.98 -13.69
C ARG A 863 39.95 6.16 -13.29
N LEU A 864 39.56 7.05 -14.22
CA LEU A 864 38.74 8.21 -13.92
C LEU A 864 37.69 8.49 -15.00
N GLN A 865 36.44 8.46 -14.57
CA GLN A 865 35.28 8.86 -15.38
C GLN A 865 34.42 9.89 -14.66
N GLY A 866 33.92 10.86 -15.40
CA GLY A 866 32.91 11.82 -14.97
C GLY A 866 31.60 11.58 -15.72
N LEU A 867 30.48 11.73 -15.02
CA LEU A 867 29.14 11.62 -15.56
C LEU A 867 28.35 12.87 -15.21
N TRP A 868 28.17 13.70 -16.23
CA TRP A 868 27.58 15.03 -16.10
C TRP A 868 26.12 15.03 -16.53
N GLY A 869 25.23 15.40 -15.61
CA GLY A 869 23.79 15.43 -15.84
C GLY A 869 23.26 16.84 -16.09
N ALA A 870 23.06 17.25 -17.35
CA ALA A 870 22.68 18.62 -17.70
C ALA A 870 21.31 19.06 -17.13
N SER A 871 20.39 18.11 -16.96
CA SER A 871 19.05 18.34 -16.39
C SER A 871 18.86 17.66 -15.03
N VAL A 872 19.95 17.29 -14.36
CA VAL A 872 19.92 16.53 -13.10
C VAL A 872 20.17 17.49 -11.93
N SER A 873 19.40 17.35 -10.85
CA SER A 873 19.53 18.13 -9.61
C SER A 873 20.47 17.44 -8.61
N HIS A 874 20.46 17.86 -7.34
CA HIS A 874 21.22 17.20 -6.27
C HIS A 874 20.87 15.72 -6.08
N SER A 875 19.62 15.35 -6.35
CA SER A 875 19.12 13.97 -6.24
C SER A 875 19.51 13.17 -7.48
N VAL A 876 20.78 12.83 -7.61
CA VAL A 876 21.32 12.07 -8.73
C VAL A 876 20.87 10.60 -8.63
N PRO A 877 20.13 10.06 -9.63
CA PRO A 877 19.66 8.68 -9.59
C PRO A 877 20.82 7.68 -9.69
N ILE A 878 20.83 6.67 -8.80
CA ILE A 878 21.83 5.61 -8.80
C ILE A 878 21.71 4.75 -10.07
N GLN A 879 22.83 4.56 -10.76
CA GLN A 879 22.93 3.81 -12.01
C GLN A 879 23.43 2.39 -11.73
N GLY A 880 22.65 1.58 -10.99
CA GLY A 880 23.11 0.32 -10.40
C GLY A 880 23.75 -0.68 -11.39
N ALA A 881 23.24 -0.79 -12.63
CA ALA A 881 23.86 -1.65 -13.65
C ALA A 881 25.22 -1.13 -14.12
N GLU A 882 25.38 0.19 -14.21
CA GLU A 882 26.65 0.84 -14.55
C GLU A 882 27.64 0.76 -13.38
N ASP A 883 27.16 0.86 -12.14
CA ASP A 883 27.98 0.67 -10.95
C ASP A 883 28.60 -0.73 -10.93
N MET A 884 27.83 -1.78 -11.23
CA MET A 884 28.35 -3.15 -11.29
C MET A 884 29.40 -3.31 -12.39
N ARG A 885 29.22 -2.66 -13.55
CA ARG A 885 30.22 -2.63 -14.62
C ARG A 885 31.50 -1.93 -14.17
N TRP A 886 31.38 -0.78 -13.49
CA TRP A 886 32.53 -0.08 -12.93
C TRP A 886 33.25 -0.94 -11.88
N PHE A 887 32.53 -1.66 -11.03
CA PHE A 887 33.10 -2.59 -10.06
C PHE A 887 33.60 -3.92 -10.66
N GLY A 888 33.23 -4.25 -11.89
CA GLY A 888 33.55 -5.55 -12.50
C GLY A 888 32.80 -6.72 -11.84
N ILE A 889 31.62 -6.48 -11.26
CA ILE A 889 30.75 -7.50 -10.67
C ILE A 889 29.79 -8.01 -11.76
N GLY A 890 29.60 -9.34 -11.86
CA GLY A 890 28.67 -9.96 -12.81
C GLY A 890 29.23 -10.23 -14.22
N GLN A 891 30.52 -9.96 -14.48
CA GLN A 891 31.17 -10.38 -15.73
C GLN A 891 31.96 -11.68 -15.49
N GLY A 892 31.51 -12.77 -16.10
CA GLY A 892 32.24 -14.04 -16.11
C GLY A 892 33.65 -13.84 -16.67
N GLY A 893 34.64 -14.51 -16.06
CA GLY A 893 36.05 -14.24 -16.27
C GLY A 893 36.49 -14.21 -17.74
N THR A 894 36.74 -13.00 -18.25
CA THR A 894 37.69 -12.70 -19.32
C THR A 894 38.20 -11.29 -19.09
N SER A 895 39.53 -11.11 -19.05
CA SER A 895 40.19 -9.80 -19.07
C SER A 895 39.58 -8.89 -20.15
N PRO A 896 39.52 -7.56 -19.93
CA PRO A 896 39.02 -6.64 -20.94
C PRO A 896 39.85 -6.79 -22.24
N PRO A 897 39.20 -6.81 -23.42
CA PRO A 897 39.92 -6.93 -24.68
C PRO A 897 40.77 -5.67 -24.91
N PRO A 898 41.93 -5.77 -25.59
CA PRO A 898 42.73 -4.61 -25.93
C PRO A 898 41.90 -3.68 -26.82
N LEU A 899 41.91 -2.38 -26.51
CA LEU A 899 41.38 -1.35 -27.39
C LEU A 899 42.13 -1.37 -28.73
N THR A 900 41.56 -2.03 -29.73
CA THR A 900 41.99 -1.88 -31.12
C THR A 900 41.64 -0.48 -31.61
N THR A 901 42.66 0.33 -31.80
CA THR A 901 42.61 1.66 -32.42
C THR A 901 42.39 1.53 -33.93
N THR A 902 41.15 1.73 -34.39
CA THR A 902 40.91 2.10 -35.80
C THR A 902 41.14 3.60 -35.95
N VAL A 903 42.36 3.96 -36.33
CA VAL A 903 42.74 5.32 -36.77
C VAL A 903 42.15 5.55 -38.16
N ARG A 904 41.23 6.53 -38.27
CA ARG A 904 40.89 7.19 -39.54
C ARG A 904 41.64 8.53 -39.56
N PRO A 905 42.41 8.87 -40.61
CA PRO A 905 43.24 10.06 -40.62
C PRO A 905 42.38 11.34 -40.67
N PRO A 906 42.78 12.44 -40.00
CA PRO A 906 42.06 13.70 -40.09
C PRO A 906 42.34 14.38 -41.42
N ALA A 907 41.29 14.96 -42.01
CA ALA A 907 41.42 15.92 -43.10
C ALA A 907 42.17 17.16 -42.60
N THR A 908 43.21 17.52 -43.35
CA THR A 908 43.99 18.75 -43.24
C THR A 908 43.11 19.99 -43.36
N THR A 909 43.14 20.83 -42.33
CA THR A 909 42.96 22.28 -42.49
C THR A 909 44.05 22.98 -41.69
N THR A 910 45.01 23.53 -42.42
CA THR A 910 46.14 24.31 -41.96
C THR A 910 45.70 25.69 -41.48
N THR A 911 46.09 26.07 -40.27
CA THR A 911 46.43 27.47 -39.94
C THR A 911 47.60 27.49 -38.96
N ASN A 912 48.74 27.97 -39.47
CA ASN A 912 49.99 28.18 -38.75
C ASN A 912 49.88 29.37 -37.80
N VAL A 913 50.27 29.21 -36.53
CA VAL A 913 50.96 30.28 -35.76
C VAL A 913 52.00 29.63 -34.85
N ALA A 914 53.23 30.17 -34.92
CA ALA A 914 54.45 29.66 -34.33
C ALA A 914 54.54 29.82 -32.80
N VAL A 915 55.27 28.90 -32.17
CA VAL A 915 55.69 28.89 -30.76
C VAL A 915 56.98 29.70 -30.59
N PRO A 916 57.15 30.49 -29.51
CA PRO A 916 58.47 30.82 -28.96
C PRO A 916 58.76 30.07 -27.63
N PRO A 917 60.05 29.88 -27.25
CA PRO A 917 60.51 28.98 -26.17
C PRO A 917 60.48 29.65 -24.77
N PRO A 918 60.74 28.89 -23.67
CA PRO A 918 60.30 29.26 -22.33
C PRO A 918 61.25 30.25 -21.64
N ALA A 919 60.69 31.26 -20.97
CA ALA A 919 61.41 32.15 -20.08
C ALA A 919 61.19 31.76 -18.61
N THR A 920 62.27 31.33 -17.97
CA THR A 920 62.46 31.32 -16.52
C THR A 920 62.46 32.75 -15.97
N THR A 921 61.53 33.08 -15.06
CA THR A 921 61.72 34.19 -14.11
C THR A 921 60.99 33.91 -12.80
N THR A 922 61.78 33.62 -11.76
CA THR A 922 61.50 33.98 -10.37
C THR A 922 61.33 35.50 -10.27
N ALA A 923 60.14 35.98 -9.89
CA ALA A 923 59.94 37.35 -9.45
C ALA A 923 58.84 37.40 -8.38
N ALA A 924 59.19 37.91 -7.20
CA ALA A 924 58.23 38.26 -6.15
C ALA A 924 57.33 39.40 -6.64
N PRO A 925 56.03 39.45 -6.27
CA PRO A 925 55.17 40.54 -6.71
C PRO A 925 55.46 41.83 -5.92
N PRO A 926 55.48 43.00 -6.58
CA PRO A 926 55.59 44.30 -5.93
C PRO A 926 54.27 44.70 -5.26
N GLY A 927 54.37 45.58 -4.26
CA GLY A 927 53.30 45.95 -3.34
C GLY A 927 52.01 46.46 -3.98
N GLY A 928 50.90 46.20 -3.29
CA GLY A 928 49.58 46.74 -3.60
C GLY A 928 48.49 45.69 -3.85
N CYS A 929 48.77 44.40 -3.76
CA CYS A 929 47.73 43.40 -3.94
C CYS A 929 46.88 43.25 -2.68
N SER A 930 45.58 43.56 -2.80
CA SER A 930 44.58 43.29 -1.77
C SER A 930 43.61 42.22 -2.24
N THR A 931 43.29 41.28 -1.36
CA THR A 931 42.37 40.18 -1.61
C THR A 931 40.97 40.58 -1.14
N ALA A 932 39.96 40.41 -2.01
CA ALA A 932 38.57 40.69 -1.66
C ALA A 932 38.07 39.79 -0.51
N ARG A 933 36.92 40.14 0.10
CA ARG A 933 36.27 39.31 1.12
C ARG A 933 36.21 37.85 0.65
N TRP A 934 36.54 36.92 1.54
CA TRP A 934 36.61 35.48 1.32
C TRP A 934 37.80 34.95 0.51
N GLY A 935 38.68 35.80 -0.04
CA GLY A 935 39.88 35.30 -0.69
C GLY A 935 41.00 34.95 0.30
N GLN A 936 41.92 34.09 -0.14
CA GLN A 936 43.06 33.65 0.65
C GLN A 936 44.06 34.78 0.86
N CYS A 937 44.50 34.95 2.10
CA CYS A 937 45.45 35.96 2.53
C CYS A 937 46.66 35.37 3.28
N GLY A 938 46.78 34.05 3.36
CA GLY A 938 47.88 33.38 4.05
C GLY A 938 47.75 31.86 4.13
N GLY A 939 48.72 31.22 4.78
CA GLY A 939 48.83 29.77 4.95
C GLY A 939 50.24 29.24 4.62
N GLN A 940 50.68 28.14 5.24
CA GLN A 940 51.95 27.49 4.88
C GLN A 940 52.01 27.16 3.38
N GLY A 941 52.99 27.72 2.67
CA GLY A 941 53.19 27.55 1.22
C GLY A 941 52.47 28.57 0.34
N TRP A 942 51.72 29.53 0.90
CA TRP A 942 51.05 30.58 0.14
C TRP A 942 52.02 31.68 -0.32
N THR A 943 52.07 31.94 -1.63
CA THR A 943 52.89 33.01 -2.25
C THR A 943 52.07 34.16 -2.83
N GLY A 944 50.75 34.15 -2.62
CA GLY A 944 49.83 35.20 -3.10
C GLY A 944 49.67 36.36 -2.11
N CYS A 945 48.65 37.18 -2.34
CA CYS A 945 48.46 38.44 -1.63
C CYS A 945 48.10 38.21 -0.15
N THR A 946 48.66 39.02 0.76
CA THR A 946 48.52 38.85 2.22
C THR A 946 47.67 39.91 2.89
N VAL A 947 47.26 40.94 2.13
CA VAL A 947 46.47 42.08 2.61
C VAL A 947 45.02 41.91 2.14
N CYS A 948 44.06 42.17 3.01
CA CYS A 948 42.64 42.12 2.68
C CYS A 948 42.10 43.50 2.27
N ALA A 949 41.16 43.53 1.33
CA ALA A 949 40.45 44.76 0.99
C ALA A 949 39.63 45.24 2.21
N SER A 950 39.69 46.54 2.53
CA SER A 950 38.90 47.12 3.63
C SER A 950 37.40 46.87 3.42
N PRO A 951 36.61 46.51 4.46
CA PRO A 951 36.93 46.49 5.91
C PRO A 951 37.44 45.14 6.45
N TYR A 952 37.87 44.22 5.59
CA TYR A 952 38.13 42.83 5.98
C TYR A 952 39.54 42.62 6.54
N THR A 953 39.69 41.63 7.42
CA THR A 953 40.98 41.29 8.07
C THR A 953 41.38 39.86 7.78
N CYS A 954 42.69 39.61 7.62
CA CYS A 954 43.19 38.27 7.35
C CYS A 954 43.12 37.42 8.63
N ARG A 955 42.28 36.39 8.63
CA ARG A 955 42.13 35.45 9.75
C ARG A 955 42.58 34.06 9.37
N ALA A 956 43.52 33.50 10.13
CA ALA A 956 43.95 32.11 10.00
C ALA A 956 42.78 31.16 10.28
N GLN A 957 42.46 30.30 9.31
CA GLN A 957 41.46 29.25 9.46
C GLN A 957 42.11 27.92 9.84
N ASN A 958 43.31 27.65 9.29
CA ASN A 958 44.17 26.55 9.69
C ASN A 958 45.64 26.87 9.30
N GLN A 959 46.58 25.97 9.63
CA GLN A 959 48.00 26.19 9.41
C GLN A 959 48.42 26.35 7.93
N TRP A 960 47.56 25.95 6.99
CA TRP A 960 47.79 26.06 5.54
C TRP A 960 46.88 27.09 4.86
N TYR A 961 45.98 27.74 5.59
CA TYR A 961 44.98 28.64 5.00
C TYR A 961 44.54 29.77 5.95
N SER A 962 44.69 31.01 5.49
CA SER A 962 44.15 32.22 6.10
C SER A 962 43.25 32.95 5.10
N GLN A 963 42.15 33.53 5.57
CA GLN A 963 41.12 34.12 4.71
C GLN A 963 40.76 35.55 5.13
N CYS A 964 40.44 36.40 4.16
CA CYS A 964 39.89 37.74 4.41
C CYS A 964 38.44 37.69 4.89
N LEU A 965 38.21 38.07 6.15
CA LEU A 965 36.89 38.04 6.82
C LEU A 965 36.40 39.41 7.28
#